data_AF-A0A960SAR9-F1
#
_entry.id   AF-A0A960SAR9-F1
#
_cell.length_a   1.000
_cell.length_b   1.000
_cell.length_c   1.000
_cell.angle_alpha   90.00
_cell.angle_beta   90.00
_cell.angle_gamma   90.00
#
_symmetry.space_group_name_H-M   'P 1'
#
loop_
_entity.id
_entity.type
_entity.pdbx_description
1 polymer ?
#
loop_
_entity_poly.entity_id
_entity_poly.type
_entity_poly.pdbx_seq_one_letter_code
_entity_poly.pdbx_strand_id
1 'polypeptide(L)'
;MSDLKARKIVKEFYRNRKDPTQGTIAKIERLREALLYRRRDRGRAWGAGLQPKQLLTRRSRKKERVALPRLDENYTSDHLKLKVNREGMDLKTLFHFFGNGWGGSSLEGHDACSVLKFVGTFFNERGREGMAATLMQAASIADAKWDPEKLQHLIEEGFQTKKPLLIPTGWIGDPGHAMYLEVIPEGDEATLRIYNLGGGVADFHDTAFVGFQEKASPYVEWKGITKKRLTDLSVLKVIQEYETQLMIPGTSNKTNYGAADIYQRLRGLLEPREVKTKAITNEEDVMAKQMSGICSWRSLCAFLRTHIADLPTYKQVKVEIKLQALLSAIATDEQPNWAKWRLIRKSRQKLAMSLTSPHTAKHLTAKDIRLAKEVLEKVEQWEKHWEDHAVYPPVDEEKKEEETREKPPTLWAKVKHYFSRSYQTSEESLHGWMRKEKIEKPTSFVALDPLVTPSTERLQELLQTAKQMWVKGNDRQLHYGLKELLRKLPSEVSWCDQEKAQETSRLLHELTTLFFKSCHQVAVNGEKDPEWFYLLYKSLVIQKQLIHLIDSRLTVSLPQFQLNWYQTGFTSQQQCDLESWQQQNKEGSITTGLFTDHFEYLSITNSWYKDFQAKINGTALTDIELIPLAEAVPERSRMCDYNI
;
A
#
# COMPACT_ATOMS: atom_id res chain seq x y z
N MET A 1 -16.92 1.23 51.54
CA MET A 1 -16.51 -0.15 51.91
C MET A 1 -15.18 -0.48 51.24
N SER A 2 -14.24 -1.09 51.97
CA SER A 2 -12.96 -1.59 51.42
C SER A 2 -13.15 -2.96 50.75
N ASP A 3 -12.29 -3.28 49.79
CA ASP A 3 -12.31 -4.56 49.06
C ASP A 3 -12.21 -5.76 50.03
N LEU A 4 -11.30 -5.67 51.01
CA LEU A 4 -11.16 -6.69 52.06
C LEU A 4 -12.46 -6.91 52.87
N LYS A 5 -13.21 -5.84 53.18
CA LYS A 5 -14.49 -5.94 53.93
C LYS A 5 -15.62 -6.50 53.05
N ALA A 6 -15.66 -6.15 51.77
CA ALA A 6 -16.60 -6.75 50.81
C ALA A 6 -16.35 -8.25 50.62
N ARG A 7 -15.09 -8.66 50.40
CA ARG A 7 -14.68 -10.06 50.30
C ARG A 7 -14.97 -10.85 51.58
N LYS A 8 -14.83 -10.23 52.76
CA LYS A 8 -15.17 -10.87 54.04
C LYS A 8 -16.66 -11.18 54.08
N ILE A 9 -17.54 -10.19 53.84
CA ILE A 9 -19.00 -10.38 53.81
C ILE A 9 -19.43 -11.49 52.84
N VAL A 10 -18.86 -11.54 51.63
CA VAL A 10 -19.17 -12.60 50.66
C VAL A 10 -18.73 -14.00 51.16
N LYS A 11 -17.52 -14.13 51.73
CA LYS A 11 -17.07 -15.41 52.32
C LYS A 11 -17.85 -15.82 53.57
N GLU A 12 -18.33 -14.87 54.35
CA GLU A 12 -19.07 -15.06 55.60
C GLU A 12 -20.52 -15.47 55.31
N PHE A 13 -21.10 -14.95 54.21
CA PHE A 13 -22.36 -15.40 53.63
C PHE A 13 -22.30 -16.86 53.12
N TYR A 14 -21.35 -17.20 52.24
CA TYR A 14 -21.22 -18.57 51.71
C TYR A 14 -20.87 -19.64 52.76
N ARG A 15 -20.49 -19.24 53.98
CA ARG A 15 -20.26 -20.16 55.11
C ARG A 15 -21.49 -20.38 55.99
N ASN A 16 -22.50 -19.51 55.93
CA ASN A 16 -23.61 -19.51 56.88
C ASN A 16 -25.00 -19.58 56.21
N ARG A 17 -25.40 -20.84 55.96
CA ARG A 17 -26.76 -21.38 55.70
C ARG A 17 -27.14 -21.74 54.26
N LYS A 18 -28.09 -22.69 54.21
CA LYS A 18 -28.91 -23.10 53.06
C LYS A 18 -29.89 -21.98 52.69
N ASP A 19 -30.23 -21.89 51.41
CA ASP A 19 -31.30 -21.10 50.78
C ASP A 19 -31.41 -19.60 51.15
N PRO A 20 -30.75 -18.71 50.39
CA PRO A 20 -30.93 -17.27 50.52
C PRO A 20 -32.13 -16.75 49.72
N THR A 21 -32.85 -15.78 50.29
CA THR A 21 -33.97 -15.10 49.61
C THR A 21 -33.50 -14.28 48.39
N GLN A 22 -34.33 -14.19 47.35
CA GLN A 22 -34.00 -13.51 46.07
C GLN A 22 -33.45 -12.07 46.25
N GLY A 23 -34.02 -11.27 47.16
CA GLY A 23 -33.53 -9.92 47.45
C GLY A 23 -32.10 -9.86 47.99
N THR A 24 -31.62 -10.95 48.59
CA THR A 24 -30.23 -11.11 49.04
C THR A 24 -29.30 -11.44 47.88
N ILE A 25 -29.75 -12.30 46.95
CA ILE A 25 -29.01 -12.63 45.72
C ILE A 25 -28.77 -11.38 44.88
N ALA A 26 -29.83 -10.62 44.56
CA ALA A 26 -29.72 -9.37 43.79
C ALA A 26 -28.79 -8.33 44.45
N LYS A 27 -28.72 -8.31 45.79
CA LYS A 27 -27.81 -7.43 46.54
C LYS A 27 -26.35 -7.87 46.47
N ILE A 28 -26.09 -9.18 46.34
CA ILE A 28 -24.76 -9.76 46.14
C ILE A 28 -24.29 -9.57 44.69
N GLU A 29 -25.18 -9.69 43.70
CA GLU A 29 -24.84 -9.47 42.30
C GLU A 29 -24.46 -8.01 42.03
N ARG A 30 -25.23 -7.05 42.54
CA ARG A 30 -24.85 -5.62 42.49
C ARG A 30 -23.48 -5.34 43.14
N LEU A 31 -23.11 -6.09 44.19
CA LEU A 31 -21.77 -5.99 44.80
C LEU A 31 -20.67 -6.65 43.95
N ARG A 32 -20.99 -7.74 43.23
CA ARG A 32 -20.10 -8.40 42.27
C ARG A 32 -19.82 -7.50 41.07
N GLU A 33 -20.86 -6.88 40.50
CA GLU A 33 -20.74 -5.89 39.43
C GLU A 33 -19.95 -4.65 39.87
N ALA A 34 -20.24 -4.09 41.04
CA ALA A 34 -19.48 -2.94 41.57
C ALA A 34 -17.98 -3.23 41.79
N LEU A 35 -17.60 -4.49 42.04
CA LEU A 35 -16.20 -4.93 42.10
C LEU A 35 -15.57 -5.09 40.71
N LEU A 36 -16.33 -5.58 39.72
CA LEU A 36 -15.88 -5.70 38.33
C LEU A 36 -15.73 -4.33 37.65
N TYR A 37 -16.68 -3.42 37.85
CA TYR A 37 -16.63 -2.04 37.34
C TYR A 37 -15.41 -1.29 37.91
N ARG A 38 -15.16 -1.42 39.23
CA ARG A 38 -13.95 -0.88 39.89
C ARG A 38 -12.62 -1.46 39.41
N ARG A 39 -12.63 -2.58 38.66
CA ARG A 39 -11.46 -3.15 37.98
C ARG A 39 -11.27 -2.60 36.55
N ARG A 40 -12.32 -2.13 35.88
CA ARG A 40 -12.22 -1.42 34.59
C ARG A 40 -11.81 0.05 34.77
N ASP A 41 -12.34 0.74 35.78
CA ASP A 41 -12.38 2.21 35.81
C ASP A 41 -11.21 2.92 36.57
N ARG A 42 -10.07 2.24 36.78
CA ARG A 42 -8.84 2.85 37.35
C ARG A 42 -7.55 2.29 36.72
N GLY A 43 -7.13 2.77 35.55
CA GLY A 43 -7.81 3.75 34.70
C GLY A 43 -7.73 5.22 35.17
N ARG A 44 -6.66 5.61 35.89
CA ARG A 44 -6.27 7.03 36.12
C ARG A 44 -4.91 7.15 36.83
N ALA A 45 -3.84 6.93 36.08
CA ALA A 45 -2.47 7.32 36.43
C ALA A 45 -1.68 7.43 35.11
N TRP A 46 -1.07 8.55 34.73
CA TRP A 46 -0.86 9.83 35.43
C TRP A 46 -1.61 10.99 34.75
N GLY A 47 -1.97 12.03 35.52
CA GLY A 47 -2.56 13.24 34.97
C GLY A 47 -2.63 14.39 35.99
N ALA A 48 -1.89 15.47 35.69
CA ALA A 48 -1.91 16.80 36.30
C ALA A 48 -1.60 16.98 37.82
N GLY A 49 -0.74 17.96 38.10
CA GLY A 49 -1.01 18.93 39.17
C GLY A 49 -0.22 18.85 40.48
N LEU A 50 1.03 19.30 40.49
CA LEU A 50 1.63 20.02 41.63
C LEU A 50 2.92 20.75 41.22
N GLN A 51 3.04 22.02 41.60
CA GLN A 51 4.31 22.76 41.70
C GLN A 51 4.53 23.11 43.18
N PRO A 52 5.77 23.11 43.69
CA PRO A 52 6.54 24.36 43.65
C PRO A 52 8.05 24.21 43.34
N LYS A 53 8.71 25.38 43.37
CA LYS A 53 10.12 25.69 43.10
C LYS A 53 11.17 24.80 43.77
N GLN A 54 12.38 24.84 43.18
CA GLN A 54 13.71 24.61 43.79
C GLN A 54 14.02 23.23 44.37
N LEU A 55 14.76 22.42 43.60
CA LEU A 55 15.99 21.77 44.11
C LEU A 55 16.92 21.32 42.96
N LEU A 56 18.05 22.01 42.81
CA LEU A 56 19.12 21.69 41.86
C LEU A 56 20.05 20.63 42.46
N THR A 57 19.77 19.34 42.24
CA THR A 57 20.71 18.26 42.60
C THR A 57 20.88 17.22 41.50
N ARG A 58 22.13 17.07 41.04
CA ARG A 58 22.62 16.08 40.07
C ARG A 58 22.12 14.66 40.37
N ARG A 59 21.55 13.99 39.36
CA ARG A 59 21.73 12.53 39.17
C ARG A 59 22.06 12.22 37.71
N SER A 60 23.35 12.13 37.42
CA SER A 60 23.91 11.78 36.13
C SER A 60 23.64 10.31 35.78
N ARG A 61 22.62 10.05 34.94
CA ARG A 61 22.56 8.80 34.18
C ARG A 61 23.48 8.92 32.96
N LYS A 62 24.74 8.51 33.12
CA LYS A 62 25.72 8.41 32.03
C LYS A 62 25.28 7.31 31.06
N LYS A 63 24.40 7.65 30.11
CA LYS A 63 24.12 6.81 28.94
C LYS A 63 25.26 6.98 27.95
N GLU A 64 26.26 6.11 28.06
CA GLU A 64 27.22 5.90 26.97
C GLU A 64 26.49 5.26 25.80
N ARG A 65 25.92 6.10 24.95
CA ARG A 65 25.54 5.72 23.59
C ARG A 65 26.84 5.62 22.80
N VAL A 66 27.06 4.48 22.14
CA VAL A 66 27.97 4.42 20.98
C VAL A 66 27.39 5.38 19.95
N ALA A 67 28.03 6.52 19.79
CA ALA A 67 27.57 7.58 18.91
C ALA A 67 28.10 7.33 17.49
N LEU A 68 27.26 6.73 16.66
CA LEU A 68 27.23 7.14 15.25
C LEU A 68 27.13 8.67 15.21
N PRO A 69 27.80 9.34 14.25
CA PRO A 69 27.60 10.77 14.05
C PRO A 69 26.13 11.01 13.73
N ARG A 70 25.39 11.57 14.70
CA ARG A 70 24.07 12.14 14.45
C ARG A 70 24.23 13.17 13.35
N LEU A 71 23.41 13.07 12.31
CA LEU A 71 23.50 14.01 11.19
C LEU A 71 23.38 15.43 11.73
N ASP A 72 24.41 16.22 11.42
CA ASP A 72 24.58 17.56 11.93
C ASP A 72 23.45 18.49 11.44
N GLU A 73 23.06 19.46 12.27
CA GLU A 73 21.91 20.34 12.04
C GLU A 73 22.15 21.34 10.89
N ASN A 74 23.41 21.43 10.44
CA ASN A 74 23.90 22.30 9.36
C ASN A 74 23.51 21.83 7.93
N TYR A 75 22.23 21.53 7.67
CA TYR A 75 21.73 21.37 6.28
C TYR A 75 21.49 22.74 5.63
N THR A 76 22.58 23.47 5.38
CA THR A 76 22.56 24.81 4.80
C THR A 76 22.18 24.78 3.32
N SER A 77 21.56 25.86 2.82
CA SER A 77 20.64 25.76 1.68
C SER A 77 21.30 25.64 0.29
N ASP A 78 22.62 25.68 0.20
CA ASP A 78 23.34 25.92 -1.06
C ASP A 78 23.67 24.63 -1.84
N HIS A 79 23.38 23.46 -1.26
CA HIS A 79 23.60 22.14 -1.85
C HIS A 79 22.55 21.73 -2.92
N LEU A 80 21.54 22.56 -3.21
CA LEU A 80 20.39 22.20 -4.07
C LEU A 80 20.67 22.08 -5.58
N LYS A 81 21.94 22.14 -6.00
CA LYS A 81 22.34 21.71 -7.36
C LYS A 81 22.35 20.18 -7.43
N LEU A 82 21.19 19.58 -7.72
CA LEU A 82 21.09 18.15 -8.05
C LEU A 82 22.10 17.81 -9.15
N LYS A 83 23.08 16.97 -8.83
CA LYS A 83 24.05 16.47 -9.81
C LYS A 83 23.39 15.38 -10.63
N VAL A 84 23.51 15.51 -11.95
CA VAL A 84 22.92 14.58 -12.91
C VAL A 84 23.98 13.54 -13.26
N ASN A 85 23.71 12.24 -13.08
CA ASN A 85 24.64 11.24 -13.60
C ASN A 85 24.61 11.27 -15.13
N ARG A 86 25.74 11.61 -15.75
CA ARG A 86 25.88 11.70 -17.21
C ARG A 86 25.98 10.33 -17.88
N GLU A 87 26.36 9.30 -17.13
CA GLU A 87 26.30 7.90 -17.55
C GLU A 87 24.85 7.37 -17.58
N GLY A 88 23.88 8.20 -17.14
CA GLY A 88 22.46 7.89 -17.10
C GLY A 88 22.00 7.23 -15.80
N MET A 89 20.80 6.67 -15.85
CA MET A 89 20.26 5.73 -14.87
C MET A 89 19.58 4.60 -15.63
N ASP A 90 19.88 3.36 -15.25
CA ASP A 90 19.25 2.19 -15.85
C ASP A 90 17.75 2.09 -15.46
N LEU A 91 16.99 1.36 -16.27
CA LEU A 91 15.54 1.27 -16.09
C LEU A 91 15.14 0.50 -14.83
N LYS A 92 15.98 -0.42 -14.35
CA LYS A 92 15.69 -1.23 -13.16
C LYS A 92 15.87 -0.39 -11.91
N THR A 93 16.99 0.32 -11.73
CA THR A 93 17.18 1.29 -10.64
C THR A 93 16.06 2.32 -10.59
N LEU A 94 15.69 2.92 -11.73
CA LEU A 94 14.57 3.87 -11.78
C LEU A 94 13.25 3.21 -11.34
N PHE A 95 12.97 2.01 -11.84
CA PHE A 95 11.78 1.26 -11.46
C PHE A 95 11.80 0.81 -9.99
N HIS A 96 12.94 0.52 -9.38
CA HIS A 96 13.06 0.28 -7.93
C HIS A 96 12.67 1.54 -7.12
N PHE A 97 13.01 2.75 -7.58
CA PHE A 97 12.57 3.98 -6.90
C PHE A 97 11.06 4.24 -7.03
N PHE A 98 10.41 3.88 -8.14
CA PHE A 98 9.04 4.32 -8.47
C PHE A 98 7.96 3.22 -8.60
N GLY A 99 8.34 1.97 -8.82
CA GLY A 99 7.49 0.84 -9.18
C GLY A 99 6.58 0.24 -8.11
N ASN A 100 6.62 0.75 -6.86
CA ASN A 100 5.74 0.31 -5.75
C ASN A 100 4.27 0.23 -6.18
N GLY A 101 3.69 -0.97 -6.33
CA GLY A 101 2.35 -1.17 -6.87
C GLY A 101 2.20 -0.88 -8.37
N TRP A 102 3.15 -1.31 -9.20
CA TRP A 102 2.97 -1.43 -10.66
C TRP A 102 2.68 -2.88 -11.07
N GLY A 103 3.40 -3.85 -10.51
CA GLY A 103 3.11 -5.29 -10.58
C GLY A 103 3.48 -5.98 -11.89
N GLY A 104 4.05 -7.18 -11.80
CA GLY A 104 4.23 -8.10 -12.93
C GLY A 104 5.16 -7.59 -14.02
N SER A 105 6.14 -6.75 -13.67
CA SER A 105 7.10 -6.18 -14.62
C SER A 105 8.36 -7.04 -14.68
N SER A 106 8.94 -7.21 -15.87
CA SER A 106 10.27 -7.84 -16.03
C SER A 106 11.42 -7.04 -15.39
N LEU A 107 11.13 -5.84 -14.88
CA LEU A 107 12.04 -5.05 -14.04
C LEU A 107 11.88 -5.33 -12.52
N GLU A 108 10.95 -6.19 -12.10
CA GLU A 108 10.84 -6.66 -10.71
C GLU A 108 11.97 -7.66 -10.36
N GLY A 109 12.27 -7.82 -9.07
CA GLY A 109 13.35 -8.67 -8.56
C GLY A 109 14.31 -7.92 -7.64
N HIS A 110 15.49 -8.49 -7.39
CA HIS A 110 16.51 -7.87 -6.52
C HIS A 110 17.47 -6.97 -7.32
N ASP A 111 17.74 -5.78 -6.77
CA ASP A 111 18.79 -4.85 -7.22
C ASP A 111 19.12 -3.88 -6.08
N ALA A 112 19.65 -4.40 -4.96
CA ALA A 112 20.18 -3.54 -3.91
C ALA A 112 21.44 -2.81 -4.37
N CYS A 113 22.30 -3.42 -5.19
CA CYS A 113 23.59 -2.85 -5.54
C CYS A 113 23.46 -1.49 -6.25
N SER A 114 22.66 -1.40 -7.32
CA SER A 114 22.56 -0.18 -8.13
C SER A 114 21.82 0.93 -7.36
N VAL A 115 20.76 0.57 -6.62
CA VAL A 115 20.05 1.49 -5.72
C VAL A 115 20.95 2.03 -4.61
N LEU A 116 21.78 1.18 -3.99
CA LEU A 116 22.73 1.60 -2.95
C LEU A 116 23.86 2.47 -3.50
N LYS A 117 24.45 2.11 -4.66
CA LYS A 117 25.45 2.96 -5.35
C LYS A 117 24.89 4.34 -5.64
N PHE A 118 23.67 4.43 -6.18
CA PHE A 118 23.03 5.71 -6.49
C PHE A 118 22.78 6.57 -5.23
N VAL A 119 22.21 6.00 -4.17
CA VAL A 119 21.93 6.73 -2.92
C VAL A 119 23.25 7.07 -2.17
N GLY A 120 24.26 6.20 -2.24
CA GLY A 120 25.61 6.47 -1.73
C GLY A 120 26.24 7.70 -2.40
N THR A 121 26.22 7.74 -3.74
CA THR A 121 26.70 8.90 -4.52
C THR A 121 25.93 10.17 -4.16
N PHE A 122 24.59 10.10 -4.12
CA PHE A 122 23.72 11.22 -3.71
C PHE A 122 24.12 11.86 -2.37
N PHE A 123 24.52 11.04 -1.39
CA PHE A 123 24.99 11.52 -0.08
C PHE A 123 26.43 12.02 -0.11
N ASN A 124 27.32 11.36 -0.85
CA ASN A 124 28.71 11.80 -1.02
C ASN A 124 28.78 13.20 -1.63
N GLU A 125 27.96 13.44 -2.65
CA GLU A 125 27.84 14.71 -3.35
C GLU A 125 27.36 15.88 -2.49
N ARG A 126 26.76 15.58 -1.33
CA ARG A 126 26.26 16.52 -0.32
C ARG A 126 27.13 16.54 0.95
N GLY A 127 28.36 16.04 0.89
CA GLY A 127 29.30 16.02 2.01
C GLY A 127 28.91 15.10 3.17
N ARG A 128 27.94 14.19 3.00
CA ARG A 128 27.52 13.23 4.03
C ARG A 128 28.32 11.93 3.93
N GLU A 129 29.65 12.06 3.96
CA GLU A 129 30.64 10.99 3.71
C GLU A 129 30.38 9.72 4.53
N GLY A 130 30.03 9.83 5.81
CA GLY A 130 29.74 8.67 6.65
C GLY A 130 28.55 7.83 6.16
N MET A 131 27.47 8.49 5.74
CA MET A 131 26.29 7.82 5.16
C MET A 131 26.61 7.25 3.78
N ALA A 132 27.37 7.98 2.97
CA ALA A 132 27.84 7.50 1.67
C ALA A 132 28.70 6.23 1.80
N ALA A 133 29.65 6.22 2.74
CA ALA A 133 30.53 5.08 3.01
C ALA A 133 29.74 3.84 3.43
N THR A 134 28.80 3.96 4.37
CA THR A 134 27.93 2.83 4.76
C THR A 134 27.12 2.26 3.58
N LEU A 135 26.58 3.13 2.72
CA LEU A 135 25.80 2.71 1.55
C LEU A 135 26.68 2.08 0.44
N MET A 136 27.89 2.60 0.21
CA MET A 136 28.85 2.03 -0.74
C MET A 136 29.43 0.70 -0.24
N GLN A 137 29.69 0.56 1.06
CA GLN A 137 30.10 -0.70 1.67
C GLN A 137 28.99 -1.75 1.52
N ALA A 138 27.74 -1.39 1.85
CA ALA A 138 26.55 -2.22 1.62
C ALA A 138 26.40 -2.63 0.14
N ALA A 139 26.65 -1.71 -0.80
CA ALA A 139 26.64 -2.02 -2.23
C ALA A 139 27.71 -3.05 -2.59
N SER A 140 28.93 -2.90 -2.06
CA SER A 140 30.06 -3.81 -2.32
C SER A 140 29.86 -5.24 -1.79
N ILE A 141 28.90 -5.45 -0.88
CA ILE A 141 28.46 -6.77 -0.42
C ILE A 141 27.48 -7.38 -1.43
N ALA A 142 26.47 -6.60 -1.87
CA ALA A 142 25.52 -7.04 -2.91
C ALA A 142 26.23 -7.33 -4.25
N ASP A 143 27.20 -6.51 -4.63
CA ASP A 143 28.05 -6.65 -5.83
C ASP A 143 28.84 -7.97 -5.80
N ALA A 144 29.32 -8.36 -4.62
CA ALA A 144 30.09 -9.58 -4.39
C ALA A 144 29.24 -10.85 -4.19
N LYS A 145 27.94 -10.83 -4.56
CA LYS A 145 27.03 -11.99 -4.54
C LYS A 145 27.07 -12.79 -3.24
N TRP A 146 27.08 -12.09 -2.11
CA TRP A 146 26.95 -12.71 -0.78
C TRP A 146 28.11 -13.61 -0.34
N ASP A 147 29.31 -13.41 -0.87
CA ASP A 147 30.55 -14.05 -0.41
C ASP A 147 30.64 -14.10 1.14
N PRO A 148 30.54 -15.29 1.76
CA PRO A 148 30.52 -15.43 3.21
C PRO A 148 31.84 -15.07 3.87
N GLU A 149 32.98 -15.26 3.20
CA GLU A 149 34.31 -14.99 3.76
C GLU A 149 34.61 -13.49 3.73
N LYS A 150 34.26 -12.81 2.63
CA LYS A 150 34.27 -11.34 2.57
C LYS A 150 33.32 -10.72 3.59
N LEU A 151 32.11 -11.28 3.76
CA LEU A 151 31.15 -10.78 4.74
C LEU A 151 31.61 -11.03 6.18
N GLN A 152 32.25 -12.17 6.46
CA GLN A 152 32.89 -12.46 7.75
C GLN A 152 33.93 -11.37 8.08
N HIS A 153 34.87 -11.10 7.16
CA HIS A 153 35.89 -10.06 7.35
C HIS A 153 35.29 -8.68 7.60
N LEU A 154 34.25 -8.27 6.84
CA LEU A 154 33.60 -6.97 7.03
C LEU A 154 32.89 -6.86 8.39
N ILE A 155 32.32 -7.95 8.91
CA ILE A 155 31.78 -8.00 10.27
C ILE A 155 32.92 -7.89 11.29
N GLU A 156 34.03 -8.61 11.11
CA GLU A 156 35.19 -8.51 12.00
C GLU A 156 35.79 -7.10 12.05
N GLU A 157 35.95 -6.45 10.90
CA GLU A 157 36.39 -5.05 10.78
C GLU A 157 35.42 -4.09 11.48
N GLY A 158 34.10 -4.31 11.33
CA GLY A 158 33.07 -3.56 12.04
C GLY A 158 33.23 -3.65 13.55
N PHE A 159 33.43 -4.86 14.09
CA PHE A 159 33.73 -5.09 15.51
C PHE A 159 35.03 -4.41 15.98
N GLN A 160 36.12 -4.53 15.21
CA GLN A 160 37.41 -3.90 15.53
C GLN A 160 37.31 -2.36 15.56
N THR A 161 36.67 -1.78 14.55
CA THR A 161 36.53 -0.31 14.38
C THR A 161 35.36 0.29 15.16
N LYS A 162 34.49 -0.55 15.75
CA LYS A 162 33.22 -0.19 16.41
C LYS A 162 32.26 0.56 15.48
N LYS A 163 32.34 0.30 14.17
CA LYS A 163 31.47 0.88 13.15
C LYS A 163 30.33 -0.09 12.81
N PRO A 164 29.07 0.41 12.72
CA PRO A 164 27.97 -0.40 12.22
C PRO A 164 28.13 -0.76 10.74
N LEU A 165 27.76 -2.00 10.41
CA LEU A 165 27.78 -2.54 9.05
C LEU A 165 26.35 -2.68 8.53
N LEU A 166 26.04 -2.03 7.41
CA LEU A 166 24.79 -2.24 6.68
C LEU A 166 24.97 -3.35 5.64
N ILE A 167 24.12 -4.36 5.73
CA ILE A 167 24.13 -5.57 4.94
C ILE A 167 22.76 -5.64 4.25
N PRO A 168 22.62 -5.56 2.91
CA PRO A 168 21.37 -5.95 2.25
C PRO A 168 21.03 -7.42 2.56
N THR A 169 19.81 -7.90 2.29
CA THR A 169 19.41 -9.32 2.36
C THR A 169 17.91 -9.39 2.04
N GLY A 170 17.23 -10.49 2.33
CA GLY A 170 15.95 -10.82 1.75
C GLY A 170 15.83 -12.32 1.55
N TRP A 171 14.93 -12.69 0.64
CA TRP A 171 14.86 -14.05 0.13
C TRP A 171 14.53 -14.02 -1.37
N ILE A 172 15.19 -14.89 -2.13
CA ILE A 172 14.82 -15.20 -3.50
C ILE A 172 13.60 -16.14 -3.50
N GLY A 173 12.74 -16.03 -4.51
CA GLY A 173 11.49 -16.78 -4.56
C GLY A 173 10.44 -16.09 -5.43
N ASP A 174 9.19 -16.49 -5.24
CA ASP A 174 8.04 -16.03 -6.04
C ASP A 174 6.80 -15.91 -5.12
N PRO A 175 6.58 -14.76 -4.44
CA PRO A 175 7.35 -13.51 -4.52
C PRO A 175 8.63 -13.52 -3.65
N GLY A 176 9.76 -13.19 -4.27
CA GLY A 176 10.99 -12.82 -3.57
C GLY A 176 10.87 -11.43 -2.91
N HIS A 177 11.73 -11.16 -1.92
CA HIS A 177 11.65 -9.96 -1.09
C HIS A 177 13.04 -9.46 -0.68
N ALA A 178 13.18 -8.16 -0.40
CA ALA A 178 14.43 -7.48 -0.10
C ALA A 178 14.30 -6.55 1.13
N MET A 179 15.27 -6.65 2.01
CA MET A 179 15.38 -5.97 3.30
C MET A 179 16.85 -5.59 3.60
N TYR A 180 17.13 -5.06 4.79
CA TYR A 180 18.50 -4.78 5.24
C TYR A 180 18.71 -5.19 6.69
N LEU A 181 19.89 -5.70 6.99
CA LEU A 181 20.41 -5.93 8.33
C LEU A 181 21.45 -4.84 8.68
N GLU A 182 21.35 -4.23 9.85
CA GLU A 182 22.39 -3.35 10.41
C GLU A 182 23.00 -4.05 11.63
N VAL A 183 24.28 -4.45 11.55
CA VAL A 183 25.05 -4.97 12.68
C VAL A 183 25.69 -3.78 13.40
N ILE A 184 25.43 -3.64 14.70
CA ILE A 184 25.89 -2.52 15.54
C ILE A 184 26.73 -3.11 16.68
N PRO A 185 28.07 -3.04 16.62
CA PRO A 185 28.95 -3.56 17.66
C PRO A 185 28.78 -2.82 19.01
N GLU A 186 28.63 -3.59 20.08
CA GLU A 186 28.42 -3.14 21.47
C GLU A 186 29.44 -3.78 22.45
N GLY A 187 30.62 -4.16 21.94
CA GLY A 187 31.65 -4.91 22.65
C GLY A 187 31.99 -6.20 21.88
N ASP A 188 32.11 -7.33 22.56
CA ASP A 188 32.16 -8.67 21.94
C ASP A 188 30.76 -9.17 21.53
N GLU A 189 29.72 -8.37 21.75
CA GLU A 189 28.35 -8.56 21.30
C GLU A 189 27.92 -7.43 20.37
N ALA A 190 26.84 -7.63 19.62
CA ALA A 190 26.20 -6.62 18.81
C ALA A 190 24.67 -6.57 19.01
N THR A 191 24.11 -5.43 18.65
CA THR A 191 22.70 -5.29 18.27
C THR A 191 22.56 -5.46 16.76
N LEU A 192 21.66 -6.32 16.31
CA LEU A 192 21.24 -6.43 14.91
C LEU A 192 19.90 -5.71 14.73
N ARG A 193 19.73 -4.90 13.68
CA ARG A 193 18.42 -4.39 13.26
C ARG A 193 18.00 -4.96 11.92
N ILE A 194 16.72 -5.29 11.80
CA ILE A 194 16.11 -5.79 10.56
C ILE A 194 15.18 -4.72 10.01
N TYR A 195 15.58 -4.08 8.92
CA TYR A 195 14.84 -3.02 8.22
C TYR A 195 14.00 -3.60 7.10
N ASN A 196 12.68 -3.62 7.31
CA ASN A 196 11.72 -4.24 6.41
C ASN A 196 10.40 -3.46 6.44
N LEU A 197 9.75 -3.30 5.27
CA LEU A 197 8.40 -2.73 5.15
C LEU A 197 7.46 -3.54 4.24
N GLY A 198 7.83 -4.74 3.78
CA GLY A 198 7.01 -5.59 2.90
C GLY A 198 6.62 -6.93 3.56
N GLY A 199 7.04 -8.06 2.98
CA GLY A 199 6.67 -9.40 3.44
C GLY A 199 7.02 -9.66 4.92
N GLY A 200 6.09 -10.28 5.66
CA GLY A 200 6.25 -10.63 7.08
C GLY A 200 6.13 -9.47 8.07
N VAL A 201 5.93 -8.23 7.62
CA VAL A 201 5.91 -7.07 8.52
C VAL A 201 4.68 -7.05 9.43
N ALA A 202 3.57 -7.65 9.02
CA ALA A 202 2.37 -7.79 9.88
C ALA A 202 2.60 -8.75 11.06
N ASP A 203 3.48 -9.74 10.89
CA ASP A 203 3.68 -10.84 11.84
C ASP A 203 4.84 -10.58 12.81
N PHE A 204 5.82 -9.76 12.40
CA PHE A 204 7.10 -9.61 13.10
C PHE A 204 7.47 -8.19 13.52
N HIS A 205 6.79 -7.14 13.06
CA HIS A 205 7.01 -5.75 13.50
C HIS A 205 5.84 -5.26 14.35
N ASP A 206 6.10 -4.36 15.30
CA ASP A 206 5.02 -3.55 15.91
C ASP A 206 4.29 -2.78 14.80
N THR A 207 2.97 -2.82 14.80
CA THR A 207 2.14 -1.98 13.92
C THR A 207 1.18 -1.10 14.71
N ALA A 208 0.79 0.02 14.11
CA ALA A 208 -0.18 0.96 14.65
C ALA A 208 -0.97 1.62 13.52
N PHE A 209 -2.25 1.88 13.76
CA PHE A 209 -3.06 2.68 12.86
C PHE A 209 -2.76 4.17 13.05
N VAL A 210 -2.53 4.88 11.95
CA VAL A 210 -2.36 6.33 11.93
C VAL A 210 -3.32 6.90 10.88
N GLY A 211 -4.39 7.52 11.37
CA GLY A 211 -5.62 7.64 10.61
C GLY A 211 -6.12 6.24 10.20
N PHE A 212 -6.55 6.10 8.95
CA PHE A 212 -7.08 4.86 8.40
C PHE A 212 -6.02 3.89 7.84
N GLN A 213 -4.72 4.19 8.00
CA GLN A 213 -3.64 3.36 7.48
C GLN A 213 -2.87 2.66 8.59
N GLU A 214 -2.77 1.33 8.49
CA GLU A 214 -1.87 0.54 9.31
C GLU A 214 -0.41 0.78 8.88
N LYS A 215 0.43 1.20 9.82
CA LYS A 215 1.86 1.50 9.64
C LYS A 215 2.68 0.64 10.59
N ALA A 216 3.89 0.29 10.19
CA ALA A 216 4.78 -0.55 10.99
C ALA A 216 5.98 0.22 11.54
N SER A 217 6.60 -0.29 12.60
CA SER A 217 7.96 0.09 13.00
C SER A 217 8.91 -0.07 11.80
N PRO A 218 9.83 0.86 11.53
CA PRO A 218 10.84 0.72 10.47
C PRO A 218 11.79 -0.46 10.68
N TYR A 219 11.92 -0.99 11.90
CA TYR A 219 12.77 -2.15 12.19
C TYR A 219 12.35 -2.98 13.41
N VAL A 220 12.90 -4.20 13.47
CA VAL A 220 13.02 -5.04 14.67
C VAL A 220 14.48 -5.01 15.13
N GLU A 221 14.73 -5.06 16.44
CA GLU A 221 16.05 -4.95 17.08
C GLU A 221 16.33 -6.22 17.92
N TRP A 222 17.42 -6.93 17.62
CA TRP A 222 17.87 -8.12 18.33
C TRP A 222 19.18 -7.80 19.04
N LYS A 223 19.33 -8.11 20.33
CA LYS A 223 20.47 -7.69 21.16
C LYS A 223 21.21 -8.85 21.79
N GLY A 224 22.48 -8.61 22.12
CA GLY A 224 23.34 -9.59 22.80
C GLY A 224 23.66 -10.78 21.89
N ILE A 225 23.86 -10.50 20.59
CA ILE A 225 24.35 -11.50 19.63
C ILE A 225 25.87 -11.46 19.70
N THR A 226 26.51 -12.55 20.08
CA THR A 226 27.98 -12.60 20.17
C THR A 226 28.64 -12.44 18.81
N LYS A 227 29.84 -11.83 18.76
CA LYS A 227 30.66 -11.75 17.54
C LYS A 227 30.77 -13.12 16.87
N LYS A 228 31.07 -14.17 17.65
CA LYS A 228 31.23 -15.55 17.19
C LYS A 228 30.03 -16.06 16.37
N ARG A 229 28.79 -15.73 16.75
CA ARG A 229 27.58 -16.14 16.01
C ARG A 229 27.40 -15.35 14.70
N LEU A 230 27.80 -14.09 14.66
CA LEU A 230 27.75 -13.25 13.45
C LEU A 230 28.88 -13.56 12.46
N THR A 231 30.03 -14.04 12.95
CA THR A 231 31.18 -14.45 12.13
C THR A 231 31.22 -15.96 11.86
N ASP A 232 30.12 -16.68 12.10
CA ASP A 232 30.02 -18.11 11.85
C ASP A 232 29.75 -18.35 10.34
N LEU A 233 30.69 -19.00 9.65
CA LEU A 233 30.60 -19.26 8.20
C LEU A 233 29.36 -20.10 7.83
N SER A 234 28.82 -20.92 8.72
CA SER A 234 27.58 -21.65 8.47
C SER A 234 26.38 -20.71 8.49
N VAL A 235 26.35 -19.72 9.39
CA VAL A 235 25.28 -18.72 9.46
C VAL A 235 25.35 -17.75 8.27
N LEU A 236 26.57 -17.35 7.87
CA LEU A 236 26.77 -16.49 6.71
C LEU A 236 26.42 -17.20 5.39
N LYS A 237 26.68 -18.51 5.27
CA LYS A 237 26.22 -19.34 4.15
C LYS A 237 24.69 -19.45 4.08
N VAL A 238 23.99 -19.54 5.21
CA VAL A 238 22.51 -19.51 5.25
C VAL A 238 21.96 -18.15 4.76
N ILE A 239 22.60 -17.03 5.11
CA ILE A 239 22.21 -15.70 4.61
C ILE A 239 22.45 -15.60 3.09
N GLN A 240 23.58 -16.10 2.58
CA GLN A 240 23.84 -16.21 1.14
C GLN A 240 22.82 -17.10 0.43
N GLU A 241 22.47 -18.24 1.02
CA GLU A 241 21.52 -19.19 0.47
C GLU A 241 20.13 -18.58 0.27
N TYR A 242 19.60 -17.88 1.27
CA TYR A 242 18.31 -17.18 1.14
C TYR A 242 18.31 -16.17 -0.02
N GLU A 243 19.42 -15.47 -0.26
CA GLU A 243 19.55 -14.48 -1.34
C GLU A 243 19.78 -15.07 -2.73
N THR A 244 20.32 -16.29 -2.85
CA THR A 244 20.88 -16.80 -4.11
C THR A 244 20.30 -18.11 -4.62
N GLN A 245 19.81 -19.00 -3.73
CA GLN A 245 19.31 -20.31 -4.13
C GLN A 245 17.81 -20.27 -4.41
N LEU A 246 17.43 -20.01 -5.67
CA LEU A 246 16.03 -20.13 -6.13
C LEU A 246 15.56 -21.58 -6.28
N MET A 247 16.49 -22.53 -6.42
CA MET A 247 16.23 -23.95 -6.66
C MET A 247 16.95 -24.79 -5.61
N ILE A 248 16.30 -25.84 -5.11
CA ILE A 248 16.94 -26.78 -4.17
C ILE A 248 18.00 -27.60 -4.94
N PRO A 249 19.29 -27.60 -4.51
CA PRO A 249 20.37 -28.26 -5.23
C PRO A 249 20.08 -29.71 -5.59
N GLY A 250 20.37 -30.08 -6.85
CA GLY A 250 20.10 -31.42 -7.38
C GLY A 250 18.63 -31.70 -7.73
N THR A 251 17.75 -30.69 -7.71
CA THR A 251 16.31 -30.87 -8.03
C THR A 251 15.78 -29.78 -8.98
N SER A 252 14.59 -30.02 -9.53
CA SER A 252 13.78 -29.03 -10.25
C SER A 252 12.80 -28.25 -9.34
N ASN A 253 12.89 -28.40 -8.01
CA ASN A 253 12.00 -27.72 -7.06
C ASN A 253 12.53 -26.31 -6.73
N LYS A 254 11.65 -25.31 -6.78
CA LYS A 254 11.93 -23.98 -6.22
C LYS A 254 12.15 -24.06 -4.70
N THR A 255 12.96 -23.17 -4.16
CA THR A 255 12.99 -22.90 -2.72
C THR A 255 11.75 -22.11 -2.31
N ASN A 256 11.23 -22.38 -1.11
CA ASN A 256 10.07 -21.71 -0.52
C ASN A 256 10.49 -20.84 0.66
N TYR A 257 11.58 -20.08 0.50
CA TYR A 257 12.07 -19.17 1.54
C TYR A 257 11.12 -17.99 1.74
N GLY A 258 10.98 -17.54 2.99
CA GLY A 258 10.08 -16.46 3.36
C GLY A 258 10.43 -15.80 4.68
N ALA A 259 9.53 -14.97 5.19
CA ALA A 259 9.78 -14.18 6.40
C ALA A 259 10.12 -15.04 7.63
N ALA A 260 9.51 -16.22 7.78
CA ALA A 260 9.78 -17.10 8.92
C ALA A 260 11.25 -17.61 8.95
N ASP A 261 11.89 -17.81 7.81
CA ASP A 261 13.30 -18.19 7.73
C ASP A 261 14.20 -17.11 8.36
N ILE A 262 13.93 -15.84 8.07
CA ILE A 262 14.67 -14.74 8.68
C ILE A 262 14.24 -14.56 10.15
N TYR A 263 12.97 -14.22 10.42
CA TYR A 263 12.56 -13.80 11.76
C TYR A 263 12.53 -14.92 12.82
N GLN A 264 12.55 -16.19 12.41
CA GLN A 264 12.55 -17.35 13.31
C GLN A 264 13.80 -18.23 13.16
N ARG A 265 14.21 -18.65 11.95
CA ARG A 265 15.35 -19.58 11.78
C ARG A 265 16.70 -18.89 11.95
N LEU A 266 16.94 -17.76 11.27
CA LEU A 266 18.16 -16.95 11.48
C LEU A 266 18.22 -16.39 12.91
N ARG A 267 17.07 -16.07 13.53
CA ARG A 267 16.99 -15.77 14.97
C ARG A 267 17.50 -16.93 15.83
N GLY A 268 17.09 -18.16 15.52
CA GLY A 268 17.54 -19.38 16.21
C GLY A 268 19.05 -19.62 16.04
N LEU A 269 19.62 -19.30 14.89
CA LEU A 269 21.07 -19.41 14.62
C LEU A 269 21.90 -18.34 15.35
N LEU A 270 21.39 -17.11 15.46
CA LEU A 270 22.10 -15.99 16.08
C LEU A 270 21.90 -15.87 17.61
N GLU A 271 20.92 -16.57 18.18
CA GLU A 271 20.65 -16.66 19.63
C GLU A 271 20.61 -15.29 20.37
N PRO A 272 19.87 -14.27 19.89
CA PRO A 272 19.83 -12.97 20.55
C PRO A 272 19.20 -13.08 21.94
N ARG A 273 19.92 -12.59 22.95
CA ARG A 273 19.50 -12.51 24.36
C ARG A 273 18.19 -11.75 24.54
N GLU A 274 17.92 -10.76 23.70
CA GLU A 274 16.70 -9.96 23.74
C GLU A 274 16.22 -9.62 22.32
N VAL A 275 14.90 -9.65 22.09
CA VAL A 275 14.26 -9.12 20.89
C VAL A 275 13.31 -8.01 21.29
N LYS A 276 13.45 -6.86 20.62
CA LYS A 276 12.68 -5.65 20.83
C LYS A 276 12.21 -5.10 19.49
N THR A 277 10.97 -4.65 19.46
CA THR A 277 10.47 -3.72 18.45
C THR A 277 10.77 -2.28 18.90
N LYS A 278 10.83 -1.34 17.95
CA LYS A 278 10.93 0.09 18.29
C LYS A 278 9.56 0.55 18.80
N ALA A 279 9.45 0.70 20.12
CA ALA A 279 8.23 1.16 20.77
C ALA A 279 7.65 2.42 20.09
N ILE A 280 6.41 2.31 19.62
CA ILE A 280 5.71 3.36 18.90
C ILE A 280 5.20 4.38 19.91
N THR A 281 5.76 5.59 19.90
CA THR A 281 5.37 6.68 20.81
C THR A 281 4.58 7.80 20.13
N ASN A 282 4.69 7.91 18.80
CA ASN A 282 4.02 8.93 17.98
C ASN A 282 3.92 8.49 16.51
N GLU A 283 3.19 9.25 15.68
CA GLU A 283 2.98 8.94 14.25
C GLU A 283 4.27 8.92 13.41
N GLU A 284 5.32 9.64 13.82
CA GLU A 284 6.58 9.73 13.09
C GLU A 284 7.50 8.53 13.35
N ASP A 285 7.17 7.69 14.35
CA ASP A 285 7.91 6.49 14.67
C ASP A 285 7.67 5.35 13.67
N VAL A 286 6.55 5.41 12.92
CA VAL A 286 6.04 4.34 12.05
C VAL A 286 6.01 4.74 10.57
N MET A 287 5.99 3.73 9.70
CA MET A 287 6.00 3.89 8.25
C MET A 287 4.95 3.03 7.56
N ALA A 288 4.31 3.57 6.52
CA ALA A 288 3.31 2.85 5.74
C ALA A 288 3.91 1.61 5.07
N LYS A 289 3.31 0.44 5.34
CA LYS A 289 3.67 -0.87 4.78
C LYS A 289 3.64 -0.86 3.25
N GLN A 290 4.31 -1.82 2.64
CA GLN A 290 4.30 -2.08 1.21
C GLN A 290 3.48 -3.34 0.93
N MET A 291 2.31 -3.15 0.33
CA MET A 291 1.41 -4.24 -0.04
C MET A 291 1.78 -4.89 -1.39
N SER A 292 2.61 -4.24 -2.22
CA SER A 292 2.89 -4.69 -3.59
C SER A 292 4.12 -4.03 -4.24
N GLY A 293 4.73 -4.74 -5.20
CA GLY A 293 5.92 -4.30 -5.95
C GLY A 293 7.21 -4.29 -5.12
N ILE A 294 8.26 -3.67 -5.67
CA ILE A 294 9.64 -3.80 -5.18
C ILE A 294 9.87 -3.18 -3.79
N CYS A 295 10.38 -4.01 -2.89
CA CYS A 295 10.63 -3.71 -1.49
C CYS A 295 12.00 -3.11 -1.16
N SER A 296 13.05 -3.29 -1.99
CA SER A 296 14.41 -2.84 -1.64
C SER A 296 14.46 -1.33 -1.34
N TRP A 297 13.83 -0.49 -2.16
CA TRP A 297 13.75 0.95 -1.89
C TRP A 297 12.93 1.30 -0.64
N ARG A 298 11.91 0.52 -0.27
CA ARG A 298 11.14 0.77 0.96
C ARG A 298 11.87 0.34 2.21
N SER A 299 12.56 -0.79 2.18
CA SER A 299 13.43 -1.25 3.26
C SER A 299 14.62 -0.28 3.46
N LEU A 300 15.23 0.21 2.37
CA LEU A 300 16.26 1.26 2.44
C LEU A 300 15.67 2.58 2.98
N CYS A 301 14.45 2.94 2.57
CA CYS A 301 13.72 4.08 3.15
C CYS A 301 13.48 3.94 4.67
N ALA A 302 13.46 2.73 5.23
CA ALA A 302 13.29 2.51 6.67
C ALA A 302 14.61 2.75 7.42
N PHE A 303 15.74 2.27 6.87
CA PHE A 303 17.09 2.62 7.32
C PHE A 303 17.33 4.13 7.26
N LEU A 304 17.02 4.79 6.13
CA LEU A 304 17.18 6.24 6.02
C LEU A 304 16.27 7.03 7.00
N ARG A 305 15.14 6.45 7.46
CA ARG A 305 14.25 7.10 8.45
C ARG A 305 14.83 7.07 9.86
N THR A 306 15.66 6.08 10.21
CA THR A 306 16.25 5.96 11.56
C THR A 306 17.57 6.71 11.70
N HIS A 307 18.30 6.90 10.60
CA HIS A 307 19.57 7.62 10.57
C HIS A 307 19.44 9.12 10.25
N ILE A 308 18.34 9.55 9.61
CA ILE A 308 17.99 10.98 9.50
C ILE A 308 17.16 11.40 10.72
N ALA A 309 17.61 12.45 11.41
CA ALA A 309 17.16 12.80 12.76
C ALA A 309 15.67 13.19 12.83
N ASP A 310 15.22 14.08 11.95
CA ASP A 310 13.87 14.64 11.93
C ASP A 310 13.06 14.17 10.70
N LEU A 311 11.73 14.19 10.84
CA LEU A 311 10.84 13.77 9.75
C LEU A 311 10.86 14.72 8.54
N PRO A 312 10.92 16.07 8.69
CA PRO A 312 11.09 16.99 7.55
C PRO A 312 12.31 16.69 6.66
N THR A 313 13.53 16.66 7.21
CA THR A 313 14.75 16.37 6.45
C THR A 313 14.67 15.01 5.76
N TYR A 314 14.11 13.99 6.43
CA TYR A 314 13.89 12.68 5.82
C TYR A 314 12.98 12.77 4.58
N LYS A 315 11.88 13.54 4.65
CA LYS A 315 10.93 13.73 3.54
C LYS A 315 11.57 14.51 2.40
N GLN A 316 12.34 15.56 2.71
CA GLN A 316 13.10 16.38 1.76
C GLN A 316 14.13 15.53 1.00
N VAL A 317 15.03 14.83 1.72
CA VAL A 317 16.05 13.93 1.14
C VAL A 317 15.41 12.86 0.27
N LYS A 318 14.30 12.26 0.71
CA LYS A 318 13.56 11.25 -0.06
C LYS A 318 12.95 11.79 -1.36
N VAL A 319 12.57 13.07 -1.39
CA VAL A 319 12.13 13.78 -2.60
C VAL A 319 13.33 14.10 -3.49
N GLU A 320 14.41 14.64 -2.94
CA GLU A 320 15.63 14.96 -3.69
C GLU A 320 16.23 13.73 -4.39
N ILE A 321 16.35 12.58 -3.72
CA ILE A 321 16.81 11.31 -4.33
C ILE A 321 15.97 10.97 -5.56
N LYS A 322 14.65 11.15 -5.47
CA LYS A 322 13.70 10.87 -6.56
C LYS A 322 13.77 11.86 -7.71
N LEU A 323 14.04 13.14 -7.42
CA LEU A 323 14.27 14.16 -8.43
C LEU A 323 15.60 13.91 -9.15
N GLN A 324 16.66 13.58 -8.41
CA GLN A 324 17.97 13.28 -8.98
C GLN A 324 17.94 11.98 -9.82
N ALA A 325 17.16 10.97 -9.41
CA ALA A 325 16.92 9.76 -10.18
C ALA A 325 16.21 10.04 -11.52
N LEU A 326 15.14 10.85 -11.50
CA LEU A 326 14.45 11.28 -12.73
C LEU A 326 15.36 12.09 -13.66
N LEU A 327 16.16 13.02 -13.13
CA LEU A 327 17.13 13.76 -13.93
C LEU A 327 18.18 12.84 -14.57
N SER A 328 18.69 11.86 -13.82
CA SER A 328 19.71 10.93 -14.31
C SER A 328 19.14 10.00 -15.39
N ALA A 329 17.86 9.63 -15.30
CA ALA A 329 17.19 8.82 -16.32
C ALA A 329 16.93 9.55 -17.65
N ILE A 330 16.89 10.88 -17.65
CA ILE A 330 16.77 11.73 -18.86
C ILE A 330 18.10 12.34 -19.30
N ALA A 331 19.22 12.00 -18.63
CA ALA A 331 20.53 12.63 -18.84
C ALA A 331 21.23 12.22 -20.14
N THR A 332 20.82 11.08 -20.69
CA THR A 332 21.31 10.54 -21.96
C THR A 332 20.54 11.17 -23.12
N ASP A 333 21.25 11.70 -24.12
CA ASP A 333 20.65 12.15 -25.39
C ASP A 333 20.16 10.97 -26.28
N GLU A 334 20.38 9.74 -25.84
CA GLU A 334 19.86 8.51 -26.45
C GLU A 334 18.32 8.49 -26.53
N GLN A 335 17.82 8.24 -27.74
CA GLN A 335 16.39 8.02 -28.00
C GLN A 335 15.82 6.92 -27.08
N PRO A 336 14.81 7.20 -26.26
CA PRO A 336 14.25 6.22 -25.35
C PRO A 336 13.38 5.21 -26.09
N ASN A 337 13.58 3.93 -25.81
CA ASN A 337 12.58 2.92 -26.13
C ASN A 337 11.27 3.18 -25.35
N TRP A 338 10.17 2.62 -25.84
CA TRP A 338 8.84 2.78 -25.23
C TRP A 338 8.81 2.47 -23.73
N ALA A 339 9.56 1.47 -23.26
CA ALA A 339 9.63 1.12 -21.85
C ALA A 339 10.31 2.22 -21.01
N LYS A 340 11.45 2.78 -21.46
CA LYS A 340 12.15 3.91 -20.83
C LYS A 340 11.23 5.12 -20.72
N TRP A 341 10.60 5.52 -21.83
CA TRP A 341 9.70 6.67 -21.88
C TRP A 341 8.46 6.48 -20.98
N ARG A 342 7.78 5.33 -21.06
CA ARG A 342 6.58 5.01 -20.26
C ARG A 342 6.89 4.93 -18.76
N LEU A 343 8.05 4.39 -18.39
CA LEU A 343 8.57 4.35 -17.02
C LEU A 343 8.83 5.75 -16.48
N ILE A 344 9.52 6.61 -17.24
CA ILE A 344 9.81 8.00 -16.86
C ILE A 344 8.51 8.80 -16.69
N ARG A 345 7.59 8.73 -17.66
CA ARG A 345 6.27 9.40 -17.62
C ARG A 345 5.46 9.04 -16.39
N LYS A 346 5.27 7.75 -16.12
CA LYS A 346 4.55 7.28 -14.90
C LYS A 346 5.31 7.66 -13.61
N SER A 347 6.64 7.66 -13.62
CA SER A 347 7.46 8.04 -12.45
C SER A 347 7.34 9.53 -12.12
N ARG A 348 7.35 10.40 -13.15
CA ARG A 348 7.10 11.84 -13.04
C ARG A 348 5.71 12.13 -12.46
N GLN A 349 4.67 11.51 -13.03
CA GLN A 349 3.28 11.63 -12.56
C GLN A 349 3.16 11.23 -11.08
N LYS A 350 3.75 10.09 -10.71
CA LYS A 350 3.75 9.58 -9.33
C LYS A 350 4.50 10.48 -8.35
N LEU A 351 5.57 11.14 -8.79
CA LEU A 351 6.27 12.13 -7.96
C LEU A 351 5.41 13.38 -7.75
N ALA A 352 4.79 13.91 -8.81
CA ALA A 352 3.88 15.07 -8.71
C ALA A 352 2.70 14.81 -7.76
N MET A 353 2.09 13.61 -7.81
CA MET A 353 1.06 13.18 -6.85
C MET A 353 1.62 13.07 -5.42
N SER A 354 2.84 12.56 -5.25
CA SER A 354 3.48 12.50 -3.93
C SER A 354 3.73 13.89 -3.36
N LEU A 355 4.16 14.86 -4.18
CA LEU A 355 4.47 16.23 -3.75
C LEU A 355 3.22 17.03 -3.36
N THR A 356 2.09 16.81 -4.06
CA THR A 356 0.81 17.46 -3.74
C THR A 356 0.09 16.84 -2.53
N SER A 357 0.47 15.62 -2.10
CA SER A 357 -0.12 14.99 -0.91
C SER A 357 0.13 15.83 0.36
N PRO A 358 -0.89 16.12 1.19
CA PRO A 358 -0.72 16.97 2.38
C PRO A 358 0.35 16.45 3.36
N HIS A 359 0.48 15.12 3.51
CA HIS A 359 1.52 14.51 4.34
C HIS A 359 2.93 14.81 3.84
N THR A 360 3.16 14.98 2.54
CA THR A 360 4.50 15.34 2.02
C THR A 360 4.68 16.85 1.96
N ALA A 361 3.68 17.58 1.44
CA ALA A 361 3.72 19.03 1.30
C ALA A 361 4.03 19.76 2.62
N LYS A 362 3.46 19.32 3.75
CA LYS A 362 3.71 19.92 5.08
C LYS A 362 5.16 19.81 5.60
N HIS A 363 6.02 19.08 4.90
CA HIS A 363 7.42 18.83 5.25
C HIS A 363 8.42 19.37 4.21
N LEU A 364 7.95 20.08 3.19
CA LEU A 364 8.80 20.64 2.13
C LEU A 364 8.79 22.17 2.20
N THR A 365 9.95 22.78 1.99
CA THR A 365 10.07 24.24 1.93
C THR A 365 9.64 24.78 0.57
N ALA A 366 9.42 26.10 0.50
CA ALA A 366 9.25 26.85 -0.74
C ALA A 366 10.45 26.72 -1.72
N LYS A 367 11.63 26.30 -1.23
CA LYS A 367 12.82 26.05 -2.06
C LYS A 367 12.76 24.65 -2.70
N ASP A 368 12.33 23.64 -1.93
CA ASP A 368 12.19 22.26 -2.40
C ASP A 368 11.07 22.10 -3.43
N ILE A 369 9.93 22.75 -3.18
CA ILE A 369 8.78 22.77 -4.10
C ILE A 369 9.17 23.40 -5.44
N ARG A 370 10.03 24.43 -5.42
CA ARG A 370 10.54 25.10 -6.62
C ARG A 370 11.49 24.21 -7.41
N LEU A 371 12.49 23.60 -6.74
CA LEU A 371 13.39 22.63 -7.37
C LEU A 371 12.61 21.45 -7.96
N ALA A 372 11.64 20.92 -7.21
CA ALA A 372 10.79 19.84 -7.68
C ALA A 372 10.02 20.23 -8.95
N LYS A 373 9.45 21.44 -8.98
CA LYS A 373 8.78 21.99 -10.16
C LYS A 373 9.74 22.09 -11.37
N GLU A 374 10.90 22.72 -11.20
CA GLU A 374 11.89 22.91 -12.28
C GLU A 374 12.36 21.57 -12.89
N VAL A 375 12.52 20.54 -12.06
CA VAL A 375 12.86 19.18 -12.50
C VAL A 375 11.70 18.52 -13.24
N LEU A 376 10.48 18.58 -12.71
CA LEU A 376 9.30 17.98 -13.35
C LEU A 376 8.95 18.68 -14.67
N GLU A 377 9.22 19.98 -14.81
CA GLU A 377 9.11 20.72 -16.07
C GLU A 377 10.13 20.23 -17.11
N LYS A 378 11.41 20.02 -16.72
CA LYS A 378 12.43 19.44 -17.61
C LYS A 378 12.10 18.02 -18.07
N VAL A 379 11.62 17.16 -17.16
CA VAL A 379 11.19 15.80 -17.52
C VAL A 379 9.95 15.84 -18.42
N GLU A 380 9.02 16.79 -18.23
CA GLU A 380 7.90 16.97 -19.18
C GLU A 380 8.33 17.49 -20.56
N GLN A 381 9.38 18.31 -20.65
CA GLN A 381 9.95 18.74 -21.93
C GLN A 381 10.60 17.56 -22.67
N TRP A 382 11.39 16.76 -21.96
CA TRP A 382 11.99 15.52 -22.49
C TRP A 382 10.91 14.50 -22.93
N GLU A 383 9.86 14.30 -22.11
CA GLU A 383 8.72 13.44 -22.46
C GLU A 383 8.06 13.85 -23.78
N LYS A 384 7.89 15.16 -24.02
CA LYS A 384 7.26 15.68 -25.25
C LYS A 384 8.18 15.57 -26.46
N HIS A 385 9.47 15.89 -26.32
CA HIS A 385 10.45 15.77 -27.41
C HIS A 385 10.50 14.35 -27.97
N TRP A 386 10.42 13.35 -27.09
CA TRP A 386 10.42 11.95 -27.47
C TRP A 386 9.02 11.33 -27.65
N GLU A 387 7.90 12.05 -27.47
CA GLU A 387 6.55 11.45 -27.56
C GLU A 387 6.24 10.89 -28.95
N ASP A 388 6.66 11.60 -30.00
CA ASP A 388 6.45 11.18 -31.40
C ASP A 388 7.61 10.31 -31.94
N HIS A 389 8.68 10.13 -31.15
CA HIS A 389 9.89 9.35 -31.47
C HIS A 389 10.02 8.05 -30.68
N ALA A 390 9.24 7.87 -29.61
CA ALA A 390 9.23 6.66 -28.80
C ALA A 390 8.51 5.55 -29.59
N VAL A 391 9.27 4.85 -30.44
CA VAL A 391 8.78 3.75 -31.29
C VAL A 391 8.01 2.77 -30.41
N TYR A 392 6.70 2.71 -30.62
CA TYR A 392 5.85 1.69 -30.01
C TYR A 392 6.41 0.33 -30.45
N PRO A 393 6.56 -0.65 -29.53
CA PRO A 393 6.87 -2.01 -29.96
C PRO A 393 5.81 -2.43 -30.98
N PRO A 394 6.17 -3.20 -32.02
CA PRO A 394 5.18 -3.70 -32.97
C PRO A 394 4.13 -4.50 -32.20
N VAL A 395 2.97 -3.89 -32.03
CA VAL A 395 1.81 -4.51 -31.37
C VAL A 395 1.41 -5.69 -32.24
N ASP A 396 1.29 -6.89 -31.65
CA ASP A 396 0.73 -8.06 -32.34
C ASP A 396 -0.56 -7.63 -33.05
N GLU A 397 -0.80 -8.01 -34.30
CA GLU A 397 -1.89 -7.37 -35.05
C GLU A 397 -3.28 -7.68 -34.47
N GLU A 398 -3.42 -8.82 -33.78
CA GLU A 398 -4.59 -9.17 -32.94
C GLU A 398 -4.86 -8.20 -31.76
N LYS A 399 -3.89 -7.36 -31.39
CA LYS A 399 -4.00 -6.32 -30.34
C LYS A 399 -4.05 -4.90 -30.91
N LYS A 400 -3.82 -4.69 -32.22
CA LYS A 400 -3.76 -3.34 -32.83
C LYS A 400 -5.11 -2.61 -32.83
N GLU A 401 -6.23 -3.35 -32.81
CA GLU A 401 -7.56 -2.75 -32.73
C GLU A 401 -7.86 -2.09 -31.37
N GLU A 402 -7.14 -2.43 -30.29
CA GLU A 402 -7.42 -1.89 -28.94
C GLU A 402 -6.64 -0.59 -28.61
N GLU A 403 -5.48 -0.33 -29.24
CA GLU A 403 -4.60 0.81 -28.87
C GLU A 403 -4.69 2.06 -29.77
N THR A 404 -5.46 2.04 -30.88
CA THR A 404 -5.42 3.12 -31.90
C THR A 404 -6.51 4.20 -31.78
N ARG A 405 -6.37 5.18 -30.84
CA ARG A 405 -6.89 6.57 -31.01
C ARG A 405 -6.49 7.62 -29.94
N GLU A 406 -5.59 8.52 -30.37
CA GLU A 406 -5.47 9.96 -30.05
C GLU A 406 -5.17 10.47 -28.60
N LYS A 407 -4.46 11.60 -28.54
CA LYS A 407 -3.75 12.10 -27.33
C LYS A 407 -4.70 12.81 -26.32
N PRO A 408 -4.61 12.52 -25.00
CA PRO A 408 -5.41 13.17 -23.95
C PRO A 408 -4.83 14.52 -23.48
N PRO A 409 -5.65 15.41 -22.86
CA PRO A 409 -5.18 16.70 -22.35
C PRO A 409 -4.22 16.57 -21.16
N THR A 410 -3.25 17.49 -21.06
CA THR A 410 -2.12 17.35 -20.13
C THR A 410 -2.48 17.56 -18.65
N LEU A 411 -1.95 16.69 -17.79
CA LEU A 411 -2.09 16.75 -16.33
C LEU A 411 -1.60 18.09 -15.74
N TRP A 412 -0.70 18.78 -16.45
CA TRP A 412 -0.07 20.02 -16.06
C TRP A 412 -1.04 21.17 -15.77
N ALA A 413 -2.20 21.22 -16.43
CA ALA A 413 -3.23 22.22 -16.14
C ALA A 413 -3.71 22.16 -14.67
N LYS A 414 -3.88 20.95 -14.13
CA LYS A 414 -4.29 20.71 -12.73
C LYS A 414 -3.15 21.03 -11.75
N VAL A 415 -1.90 20.77 -12.13
CA VAL A 415 -0.71 21.02 -11.30
C VAL A 415 -0.39 22.52 -11.20
N LYS A 416 -0.47 23.27 -12.31
CA LYS A 416 -0.33 24.74 -12.31
C LYS A 416 -1.32 25.42 -11.35
N HIS A 417 -2.57 24.96 -11.34
CA HIS A 417 -3.66 25.54 -10.55
C HIS A 417 -3.53 25.31 -9.03
N TYR A 418 -2.90 24.21 -8.62
CA TYR A 418 -2.60 23.94 -7.21
C TYR A 418 -1.46 24.86 -6.70
N PHE A 419 -0.34 24.91 -7.44
CA PHE A 419 0.82 25.70 -7.04
C PHE A 419 0.63 27.22 -7.19
N SER A 420 -0.34 27.70 -7.97
CA SER A 420 -0.67 29.13 -8.03
C SER A 420 -1.53 29.62 -6.85
N ARG A 421 -2.21 28.71 -6.12
CA ARG A 421 -3.07 29.05 -4.97
C ARG A 421 -2.43 28.79 -3.62
N SER A 422 -1.46 27.87 -3.50
CA SER A 422 -0.85 27.47 -2.22
C SER A 422 0.03 28.53 -1.53
N TYR A 423 0.00 29.79 -1.98
CA TYR A 423 0.75 30.92 -1.42
C TYR A 423 -0.14 32.07 -0.93
N GLN A 424 -1.47 31.93 -0.95
CA GLN A 424 -2.37 32.95 -0.43
C GLN A 424 -3.39 32.38 0.57
N THR A 425 -3.26 32.86 1.81
CA THR A 425 -4.22 32.80 2.93
C THR A 425 -4.51 31.44 3.60
N SER A 426 -5.00 31.57 4.83
CA SER A 426 -5.17 30.57 5.88
C SER A 426 -6.39 29.64 5.70
N GLU A 427 -6.63 28.82 6.72
CA GLU A 427 -7.46 27.61 6.82
C GLU A 427 -8.90 27.64 6.24
N GLU A 428 -9.49 28.80 5.95
CA GLU A 428 -10.88 28.91 5.43
C GLU A 428 -11.05 28.33 4.01
N SER A 429 -9.96 28.14 3.27
CA SER A 429 -10.00 27.88 1.83
C SER A 429 -10.54 26.49 1.43
N LEU A 430 -10.47 25.45 2.27
CA LEU A 430 -10.87 24.09 1.83
C LEU A 430 -12.40 23.96 1.64
N HIS A 431 -13.19 24.38 2.64
CA HIS A 431 -14.65 24.46 2.52
C HIS A 431 -15.10 25.57 1.54
N GLY A 432 -14.33 26.65 1.42
CA GLY A 432 -14.57 27.68 0.40
C GLY A 432 -14.39 27.16 -1.04
N TRP A 433 -13.36 26.35 -1.28
CA TRP A 433 -13.03 25.77 -2.59
C TRP A 433 -14.12 24.80 -3.07
N MET A 434 -14.60 23.92 -2.18
CA MET A 434 -15.74 23.02 -2.45
C MET A 434 -17.04 23.75 -2.83
N ARG A 435 -17.21 25.03 -2.45
CA ARG A 435 -18.39 25.85 -2.82
C ARG A 435 -18.14 26.77 -4.01
N LYS A 436 -16.89 27.12 -4.34
CA LYS A 436 -16.54 28.10 -5.39
C LYS A 436 -16.02 27.50 -6.68
N GLU A 437 -15.46 26.29 -6.67
CA GLU A 437 -15.31 25.54 -7.93
C GLU A 437 -16.64 24.92 -8.33
N LYS A 438 -17.38 25.70 -9.14
CA LYS A 438 -18.05 25.13 -10.30
C LYS A 438 -16.97 24.41 -11.12
N ILE A 439 -16.74 23.13 -10.82
CA ILE A 439 -16.12 22.22 -11.76
C ILE A 439 -16.97 22.32 -13.03
N GLU A 440 -16.38 22.75 -14.14
CA GLU A 440 -17.03 22.66 -15.44
C GLU A 440 -17.29 21.19 -15.71
N LYS A 441 -18.56 20.78 -15.50
CA LYS A 441 -19.04 19.41 -15.64
C LYS A 441 -18.61 18.91 -17.02
N PRO A 442 -17.68 17.93 -17.14
CA PRO A 442 -17.15 17.54 -18.44
C PRO A 442 -18.29 17.07 -19.35
N THR A 443 -18.45 17.79 -20.47
CA THR A 443 -19.70 17.86 -21.23
C THR A 443 -20.06 16.59 -22.02
N SER A 444 -19.29 15.51 -21.90
CA SER A 444 -19.58 14.22 -22.50
C SER A 444 -20.47 13.35 -21.59
N PHE A 445 -19.97 12.90 -20.43
CA PHE A 445 -20.73 12.00 -19.55
C PHE A 445 -21.79 12.71 -18.69
N VAL A 446 -21.63 14.02 -18.45
CA VAL A 446 -22.54 14.79 -17.57
C VAL A 446 -23.61 15.56 -18.34
N ALA A 447 -23.50 15.66 -19.67
CA ALA A 447 -24.60 16.12 -20.54
C ALA A 447 -25.63 15.02 -20.81
N LEU A 448 -25.29 13.76 -20.53
CA LEU A 448 -26.23 12.63 -20.52
C LEU A 448 -27.09 12.71 -19.25
N ASP A 449 -28.01 13.67 -19.16
CA ASP A 449 -28.74 13.92 -17.91
C ASP A 449 -29.48 12.67 -17.42
N PRO A 450 -29.10 12.07 -16.28
CA PRO A 450 -29.72 10.85 -15.78
C PRO A 450 -31.00 11.14 -14.95
N LEU A 451 -31.68 12.26 -15.19
CA LEU A 451 -33.06 12.49 -14.73
C LEU A 451 -34.12 11.76 -15.58
N VAL A 452 -33.74 11.22 -16.75
CA VAL A 452 -34.62 10.39 -17.59
C VAL A 452 -34.57 8.94 -17.11
N THR A 453 -35.73 8.27 -17.11
CA THR A 453 -35.88 6.83 -16.86
C THR A 453 -34.86 6.02 -17.68
N PRO A 454 -34.09 5.10 -17.07
CA PRO A 454 -33.00 4.41 -17.77
C PRO A 454 -33.55 3.40 -18.79
N SER A 455 -33.57 3.76 -20.07
CA SER A 455 -33.89 2.83 -21.15
C SER A 455 -32.68 1.95 -21.51
N THR A 456 -32.95 0.81 -22.14
CA THR A 456 -31.93 -0.15 -22.60
C THR A 456 -30.96 0.50 -23.59
N GLU A 457 -31.49 1.28 -24.53
CA GLU A 457 -30.75 2.04 -25.53
C GLU A 457 -29.84 3.08 -24.85
N ARG A 458 -30.36 3.77 -23.81
CA ARG A 458 -29.58 4.74 -23.02
C ARG A 458 -28.46 4.08 -22.22
N LEU A 459 -28.70 2.87 -21.68
CA LEU A 459 -27.65 2.09 -21.02
C LEU A 459 -26.59 1.61 -22.02
N GLN A 460 -26.95 1.34 -23.27
CA GLN A 460 -26.02 1.01 -24.35
C GLN A 460 -25.15 2.22 -24.75
N GLU A 461 -25.73 3.41 -24.90
CA GLU A 461 -24.99 4.68 -25.09
C GLU A 461 -24.01 4.95 -23.93
N LEU A 462 -24.49 4.81 -22.69
CA LEU A 462 -23.68 4.99 -21.49
C LEU A 462 -22.54 3.96 -21.42
N LEU A 463 -22.78 2.71 -21.82
CA LEU A 463 -21.76 1.66 -21.87
C LEU A 463 -20.69 1.95 -22.92
N GLN A 464 -21.08 2.38 -24.12
CA GLN A 464 -20.12 2.77 -25.16
C GLN A 464 -19.29 3.99 -24.71
N THR A 465 -19.94 4.98 -24.11
CA THR A 465 -19.25 6.16 -23.54
C THR A 465 -18.30 5.76 -22.40
N ALA A 466 -18.71 4.81 -21.55
CA ALA A 466 -17.89 4.29 -20.46
C ALA A 466 -16.67 3.51 -20.96
N LYS A 467 -16.84 2.64 -21.96
CA LYS A 467 -15.74 1.94 -22.65
C LYS A 467 -14.75 2.94 -23.26
N GLN A 468 -15.24 3.95 -23.99
CA GLN A 468 -14.39 5.01 -24.55
C GLN A 468 -13.62 5.80 -23.46
N MET A 469 -14.24 6.08 -22.32
CA MET A 469 -13.56 6.80 -21.23
C MET A 469 -12.54 5.96 -20.47
N TRP A 470 -12.76 4.64 -20.37
CA TRP A 470 -11.77 3.68 -19.87
C TRP A 470 -10.55 3.62 -20.79
N VAL A 471 -10.76 3.40 -22.10
CA VAL A 471 -9.68 3.38 -23.12
C VAL A 471 -8.90 4.71 -23.12
N LYS A 472 -9.58 5.85 -23.00
CA LYS A 472 -8.94 7.19 -22.91
C LYS A 472 -8.26 7.49 -21.57
N GLY A 473 -8.17 6.54 -20.63
CA GLY A 473 -7.53 6.73 -19.31
C GLY A 473 -8.17 7.85 -18.47
N ASN A 474 -9.47 8.10 -18.64
CA ASN A 474 -10.21 9.12 -17.91
C ASN A 474 -10.86 8.54 -16.65
N ASP A 475 -10.13 7.69 -15.92
CA ASP A 475 -10.65 6.83 -14.84
C ASP A 475 -11.47 7.61 -13.82
N ARG A 476 -11.03 8.81 -13.43
CA ARG A 476 -11.72 9.64 -12.44
C ARG A 476 -13.06 10.20 -12.95
N GLN A 477 -13.14 10.57 -14.22
CA GLN A 477 -14.39 11.04 -14.81
C GLN A 477 -15.33 9.88 -15.15
N LEU A 478 -14.79 8.73 -15.58
CA LEU A 478 -15.54 7.48 -15.74
C LEU A 478 -16.15 7.05 -14.40
N HIS A 479 -15.34 6.99 -13.37
CA HIS A 479 -15.73 6.60 -12.02
C HIS A 479 -16.86 7.47 -11.50
N TYR A 480 -16.71 8.80 -11.53
CA TYR A 480 -17.79 9.70 -11.10
C TYR A 480 -19.04 9.59 -11.99
N GLY A 481 -18.88 9.44 -13.31
CA GLY A 481 -20.02 9.25 -14.22
C GLY A 481 -20.83 7.99 -13.89
N LEU A 482 -20.15 6.86 -13.70
CA LEU A 482 -20.78 5.60 -13.29
C LEU A 482 -21.33 5.68 -11.85
N LYS A 483 -20.67 6.41 -10.95
CA LYS A 483 -21.15 6.66 -9.58
C LYS A 483 -22.48 7.42 -9.58
N GLU A 484 -22.59 8.50 -10.36
CA GLU A 484 -23.84 9.25 -10.53
C GLU A 484 -24.94 8.39 -11.19
N LEU A 485 -24.60 7.60 -12.22
CA LEU A 485 -25.53 6.68 -12.87
C LEU A 485 -26.11 5.68 -11.87
N LEU A 486 -25.27 4.91 -11.18
CA LEU A 486 -25.72 3.92 -10.19
C LEU A 486 -26.50 4.56 -9.03
N ARG A 487 -26.18 5.81 -8.67
CA ARG A 487 -26.94 6.54 -7.64
C ARG A 487 -28.35 6.86 -8.13
N LYS A 488 -28.51 7.26 -9.39
CA LYS A 488 -29.78 7.69 -9.99
C LYS A 488 -30.67 6.55 -10.54
N LEU A 489 -30.13 5.37 -10.87
CA LEU A 489 -30.95 4.20 -11.24
C LEU A 489 -32.02 3.94 -10.14
N PRO A 490 -33.30 3.69 -10.47
CA PRO A 490 -34.28 3.28 -9.46
C PRO A 490 -33.90 1.93 -8.82
N SER A 491 -34.11 1.79 -7.51
CA SER A 491 -33.84 0.53 -6.78
C SER A 491 -34.84 -0.59 -7.08
N GLU A 492 -35.94 -0.24 -7.75
CA GLU A 492 -37.00 -1.15 -8.20
C GLU A 492 -37.07 -1.12 -9.73
N VAL A 493 -37.20 -2.27 -10.38
CA VAL A 493 -37.16 -2.41 -11.85
C VAL A 493 -38.56 -2.26 -12.47
N SER A 494 -39.34 -1.28 -12.00
CA SER A 494 -40.64 -0.91 -12.60
C SER A 494 -40.51 -0.12 -13.92
N TRP A 495 -39.32 -0.11 -14.52
CA TRP A 495 -38.92 0.73 -15.66
C TRP A 495 -38.38 -0.07 -16.85
N CYS A 496 -38.37 -1.40 -16.76
CA CYS A 496 -37.89 -2.28 -17.82
C CYS A 496 -38.89 -3.40 -18.08
N ASP A 497 -39.38 -3.49 -19.32
CA ASP A 497 -40.28 -4.55 -19.75
C ASP A 497 -39.56 -5.90 -19.85
N GLN A 498 -40.29 -7.01 -19.70
CA GLN A 498 -39.73 -8.37 -19.70
C GLN A 498 -38.88 -8.66 -20.95
N GLU A 499 -39.33 -8.21 -22.13
CA GLU A 499 -38.61 -8.36 -23.40
C GLU A 499 -37.22 -7.69 -23.38
N LYS A 500 -37.07 -6.58 -22.65
CA LYS A 500 -35.83 -5.81 -22.56
C LYS A 500 -34.98 -6.14 -21.33
N ALA A 501 -35.51 -6.92 -20.38
CA ALA A 501 -34.86 -7.19 -19.09
C ALA A 501 -33.53 -7.95 -19.24
N GLN A 502 -33.41 -8.85 -20.21
CA GLN A 502 -32.18 -9.62 -20.48
C GLN A 502 -31.02 -8.72 -20.95
N GLU A 503 -31.23 -7.93 -22.00
CA GLU A 503 -30.23 -7.01 -22.52
C GLU A 503 -29.89 -5.91 -21.50
N THR A 504 -30.90 -5.38 -20.81
CA THR A 504 -30.71 -4.39 -19.74
C THR A 504 -29.85 -4.94 -18.59
N SER A 505 -30.01 -6.21 -18.22
CA SER A 505 -29.16 -6.88 -17.23
C SER A 505 -27.71 -7.00 -17.71
N ARG A 506 -27.48 -7.41 -18.96
CA ARG A 506 -26.14 -7.49 -19.57
C ARG A 506 -25.44 -6.12 -19.57
N LEU A 507 -26.12 -5.08 -20.05
CA LEU A 507 -25.57 -3.73 -20.11
C LEU A 507 -25.21 -3.21 -18.70
N LEU A 508 -26.07 -3.44 -17.71
CA LEU A 508 -25.81 -3.05 -16.31
C LEU A 508 -24.67 -3.87 -15.68
N HIS A 509 -24.50 -5.14 -16.06
CA HIS A 509 -23.37 -5.98 -15.63
C HIS A 509 -22.02 -5.44 -16.15
N GLU A 510 -21.94 -5.07 -17.44
CA GLU A 510 -20.74 -4.48 -18.01
C GLU A 510 -20.44 -3.09 -17.41
N LEU A 511 -21.46 -2.24 -17.22
CA LEU A 511 -21.33 -0.94 -16.53
C LEU A 511 -20.85 -1.10 -15.07
N THR A 512 -21.38 -2.09 -14.34
CA THR A 512 -20.94 -2.43 -12.97
C THR A 512 -19.48 -2.90 -12.96
N THR A 513 -19.08 -3.69 -13.95
CA THR A 513 -17.70 -4.18 -14.09
C THR A 513 -16.72 -3.04 -14.37
N LEU A 514 -17.08 -2.08 -15.24
CA LEU A 514 -16.29 -0.86 -15.46
C LEU A 514 -16.24 0.03 -14.20
N PHE A 515 -17.34 0.13 -13.46
CA PHE A 515 -17.36 0.87 -12.18
C PHE A 515 -16.39 0.24 -11.18
N PHE A 516 -16.45 -1.08 -10.98
CA PHE A 516 -15.54 -1.79 -10.08
C PHE A 516 -14.07 -1.62 -10.49
N LYS A 517 -13.75 -1.83 -11.78
CA LYS A 517 -12.41 -1.56 -12.33
C LYS A 517 -11.93 -0.13 -12.06
N SER A 518 -12.80 0.87 -12.22
CA SER A 518 -12.47 2.28 -11.95
C SER A 518 -12.16 2.56 -10.46
N CYS A 519 -12.83 1.87 -9.53
CA CYS A 519 -12.59 2.03 -8.09
C CYS A 519 -11.17 1.62 -7.66
N HIS A 520 -10.50 0.76 -8.44
CA HIS A 520 -9.09 0.40 -8.20
C HIS A 520 -8.09 1.43 -8.73
N GLN A 521 -8.45 2.22 -9.76
CA GLN A 521 -7.58 3.24 -10.34
C GLN A 521 -7.75 4.62 -9.68
N VAL A 522 -8.96 4.95 -9.22
CA VAL A 522 -9.30 6.27 -8.68
C VAL A 522 -9.06 6.32 -7.18
N ALA A 523 -7.80 6.50 -6.79
CA ALA A 523 -7.40 6.65 -5.39
C ALA A 523 -7.95 7.97 -4.78
N VAL A 524 -9.05 7.87 -4.01
CA VAL A 524 -9.58 8.97 -3.20
C VAL A 524 -8.78 9.06 -1.90
N ASN A 525 -7.64 9.76 -1.94
CA ASN A 525 -6.71 9.98 -0.82
C ASN A 525 -6.10 8.74 -0.12
N GLY A 526 -6.49 7.53 -0.53
CA GLY A 526 -6.13 6.26 0.13
C GLY A 526 -7.26 5.65 0.97
N GLU A 527 -8.43 6.29 0.99
CA GLU A 527 -9.67 5.77 1.58
C GLU A 527 -10.56 5.19 0.46
N LYS A 528 -11.29 4.10 0.75
CA LYS A 528 -12.38 3.64 -0.10
C LYS A 528 -13.67 4.29 0.37
N ASP A 529 -14.33 5.02 -0.50
CA ASP A 529 -15.60 5.68 -0.22
C ASP A 529 -16.69 4.62 0.08
N PRO A 530 -17.35 4.63 1.26
CA PRO A 530 -18.38 3.64 1.61
C PRO A 530 -19.53 3.58 0.59
N GLU A 531 -19.81 4.68 -0.10
CA GLU A 531 -20.85 4.75 -1.13
C GLU A 531 -20.55 3.79 -2.31
N TRP A 532 -19.28 3.45 -2.57
CA TRP A 532 -18.92 2.48 -3.61
C TRP A 532 -19.53 1.10 -3.34
N PHE A 533 -19.49 0.63 -2.10
CA PHE A 533 -20.05 -0.67 -1.71
C PHE A 533 -21.57 -0.66 -1.79
N TYR A 534 -22.22 0.44 -1.37
CA TYR A 534 -23.66 0.62 -1.51
C TYR A 534 -24.10 0.60 -2.98
N LEU A 535 -23.40 1.31 -3.87
CA LEU A 535 -23.76 1.37 -5.29
C LEU A 535 -23.50 0.04 -6.02
N LEU A 536 -22.46 -0.70 -5.62
CA LEU A 536 -22.18 -2.04 -6.10
C LEU A 536 -23.27 -3.05 -5.65
N TYR A 537 -23.68 -3.00 -4.39
CA TYR A 537 -24.80 -3.79 -3.88
C TYR A 537 -26.12 -3.46 -4.59
N LYS A 538 -26.40 -2.16 -4.76
CA LYS A 538 -27.60 -1.68 -5.46
C LYS A 538 -27.66 -2.18 -6.91
N SER A 539 -26.55 -2.15 -7.66
CA SER A 539 -26.55 -2.64 -9.05
C SER A 539 -26.73 -4.16 -9.14
N LEU A 540 -26.29 -4.93 -8.14
CA LEU A 540 -26.59 -6.37 -8.03
C LEU A 540 -28.06 -6.64 -7.70
N VAL A 541 -28.68 -5.85 -6.82
CA VAL A 541 -30.12 -5.96 -6.52
C VAL A 541 -30.97 -5.68 -7.77
N ILE A 542 -30.61 -4.65 -8.55
CA ILE A 542 -31.25 -4.32 -9.82
C ILE A 542 -31.05 -5.45 -10.85
N GLN A 543 -29.82 -5.99 -11.01
CA GLN A 543 -29.57 -7.17 -11.86
C GLN A 543 -30.41 -8.39 -11.44
N LYS A 544 -30.56 -8.66 -10.13
CA LYS A 544 -31.41 -9.74 -9.63
C LYS A 544 -32.89 -9.52 -9.97
N GLN A 545 -33.40 -8.30 -9.84
CA GLN A 545 -34.79 -7.98 -10.19
C GLN A 545 -35.03 -8.12 -11.70
N LEU A 546 -34.10 -7.64 -12.55
CA LEU A 546 -34.13 -7.86 -14.00
C LEU A 546 -34.22 -9.36 -14.32
N ILE A 547 -33.43 -10.22 -13.67
CA ILE A 547 -33.47 -11.67 -13.89
C ILE A 547 -34.81 -12.28 -13.46
N HIS A 548 -35.41 -11.80 -12.36
CA HIS A 548 -36.73 -12.25 -11.91
C HIS A 548 -37.87 -11.82 -12.84
N LEU A 549 -37.69 -10.70 -13.58
CA LEU A 549 -38.62 -10.30 -14.65
C LEU A 549 -38.48 -11.18 -15.90
N ILE A 550 -37.27 -11.63 -16.26
CA ILE A 550 -37.05 -12.56 -17.39
C ILE A 550 -37.78 -13.89 -17.12
N ASP A 551 -37.48 -14.52 -15.97
CA ASP A 551 -38.17 -15.73 -15.51
C ASP A 551 -38.26 -15.73 -13.97
N SER A 552 -39.48 -15.61 -13.45
CA SER A 552 -39.76 -15.59 -12.02
C SER A 552 -39.30 -16.87 -11.28
N ARG A 553 -39.15 -17.99 -11.99
CA ARG A 553 -38.66 -19.28 -11.48
C ARG A 553 -37.13 -19.31 -11.29
N LEU A 554 -36.40 -18.37 -11.91
CA LEU A 554 -34.96 -18.19 -11.66
C LEU A 554 -34.76 -17.53 -10.29
N THR A 555 -34.92 -18.32 -9.23
CA THR A 555 -34.61 -17.93 -7.85
C THR A 555 -33.10 -17.78 -7.68
N VAL A 556 -32.56 -16.66 -8.16
CA VAL A 556 -31.18 -16.25 -7.89
C VAL A 556 -31.07 -15.92 -6.40
N SER A 557 -30.58 -16.87 -5.61
CA SER A 557 -29.88 -16.53 -4.38
C SER A 557 -28.71 -15.63 -4.74
N LEU A 558 -28.69 -14.40 -4.23
CA LEU A 558 -27.42 -13.70 -4.06
C LEU A 558 -26.53 -14.65 -3.23
N PRO A 559 -25.26 -14.90 -3.60
CA PRO A 559 -24.45 -15.94 -2.97
C PRO A 559 -24.53 -15.85 -1.44
N GLN A 560 -24.88 -16.98 -0.79
CA GLN A 560 -25.22 -17.06 0.64
C GLN A 560 -24.17 -16.41 1.56
N PHE A 561 -22.92 -16.35 1.05
CA PHE A 561 -21.81 -15.53 1.51
C PHE A 561 -22.23 -14.14 2.03
N GLN A 562 -23.11 -13.41 1.37
CA GLN A 562 -23.50 -12.06 1.80
C GLN A 562 -24.21 -12.06 3.16
N LEU A 563 -25.13 -13.01 3.43
CA LEU A 563 -25.85 -13.05 4.70
C LEU A 563 -24.97 -13.55 5.85
N ASN A 564 -24.09 -14.51 5.61
CA ASN A 564 -23.09 -14.90 6.60
C ASN A 564 -22.10 -13.75 6.89
N TRP A 565 -21.61 -13.02 5.88
CA TRP A 565 -20.71 -11.87 6.12
C TRP A 565 -21.40 -10.76 6.95
N TYR A 566 -22.70 -10.50 6.70
CA TYR A 566 -23.54 -9.61 7.52
C TYR A 566 -23.76 -10.10 8.97
N GLN A 567 -23.70 -11.41 9.24
CA GLN A 567 -24.00 -12.00 10.56
C GLN A 567 -22.77 -12.45 11.36
N THR A 568 -21.63 -12.72 10.70
CA THR A 568 -20.40 -13.21 11.35
C THR A 568 -19.21 -12.27 11.19
N GLY A 569 -19.32 -11.21 10.37
CA GLY A 569 -18.26 -10.20 10.19
C GLY A 569 -18.38 -8.98 11.12
N PHE A 570 -19.50 -8.83 11.84
CA PHE A 570 -19.79 -7.69 12.69
C PHE A 570 -19.66 -8.06 14.17
N THR A 571 -18.94 -7.26 14.94
CA THR A 571 -19.18 -7.20 16.39
C THR A 571 -20.53 -6.53 16.66
N SER A 572 -21.18 -6.86 17.78
CA SER A 572 -22.48 -6.27 18.16
C SER A 572 -22.45 -4.74 18.32
N GLN A 573 -21.26 -4.14 18.48
CA GLN A 573 -21.09 -2.68 18.42
C GLN A 573 -21.26 -2.15 16.98
N GLN A 574 -20.56 -2.73 16.02
CA GLN A 574 -20.61 -2.30 14.60
C GLN A 574 -22.02 -2.47 13.99
N GLN A 575 -22.80 -3.41 14.51
CA GLN A 575 -24.20 -3.61 14.10
C GLN A 575 -25.09 -2.46 14.61
N CYS A 576 -24.99 -2.09 15.90
CA CYS A 576 -25.63 -0.89 16.45
C CYS A 576 -25.16 0.40 15.76
N ASP A 577 -23.88 0.51 15.40
CA ASP A 577 -23.32 1.69 14.73
C ASP A 577 -23.91 1.84 13.31
N LEU A 578 -24.14 0.74 12.59
CA LEU A 578 -24.75 0.74 11.26
C LEU A 578 -26.26 1.04 11.31
N GLU A 579 -26.98 0.47 12.27
CA GLU A 579 -28.40 0.81 12.51
C GLU A 579 -28.56 2.28 12.89
N SER A 580 -27.68 2.80 13.76
CA SER A 580 -27.59 4.22 14.10
C SER A 580 -27.30 5.08 12.87
N TRP A 581 -26.37 4.68 12.00
CA TRP A 581 -26.06 5.39 10.75
C TRP A 581 -27.25 5.41 9.78
N GLN A 582 -27.97 4.31 9.61
CA GLN A 582 -29.18 4.27 8.77
C GLN A 582 -30.31 5.16 9.31
N GLN A 583 -30.44 5.24 10.64
CA GLN A 583 -31.42 6.11 11.28
C GLN A 583 -31.01 7.59 11.21
N GLN A 584 -29.74 7.91 11.43
CA GLN A 584 -29.18 9.27 11.30
C GLN A 584 -29.21 9.81 9.87
N ASN A 585 -29.16 8.95 8.84
CA ASN A 585 -29.32 9.38 7.44
C ASN A 585 -30.77 9.77 7.08
N LYS A 586 -31.77 9.46 7.92
CA LYS A 586 -33.11 10.08 7.83
C LYS A 586 -33.16 11.48 8.46
N GLU A 587 -32.15 11.85 9.25
CA GLU A 587 -32.14 13.06 10.10
C GLU A 587 -30.99 14.04 9.76
N GLY A 588 -30.08 13.68 8.84
CA GLY A 588 -29.17 14.61 8.18
C GLY A 588 -27.84 14.91 8.88
N SER A 589 -27.30 13.98 9.67
CA SER A 589 -25.98 14.11 10.32
C SER A 589 -25.02 12.98 9.91
N ILE A 590 -23.70 13.25 9.90
CA ILE A 590 -22.68 12.32 9.38
C ILE A 590 -21.49 12.19 10.34
N THR A 591 -21.19 10.95 10.73
CA THR A 591 -19.88 10.47 11.22
C THR A 591 -19.59 9.10 10.61
N THR A 592 -18.31 8.74 10.41
CA THR A 592 -17.89 7.58 9.60
C THR A 592 -17.01 6.57 10.35
N GLY A 593 -17.07 5.30 9.93
CA GLY A 593 -16.31 4.16 10.46
C GLY A 593 -15.78 3.22 9.37
N LEU A 594 -14.88 2.29 9.73
CA LEU A 594 -14.00 1.55 8.82
C LEU A 594 -14.51 0.17 8.35
N PHE A 595 -14.11 -0.23 7.14
CA PHE A 595 -14.07 -1.63 6.66
C PHE A 595 -12.90 -1.85 5.68
N THR A 596 -12.22 -3.01 5.77
CA THR A 596 -11.24 -3.48 4.77
C THR A 596 -11.15 -5.00 4.71
N ASP A 597 -11.43 -5.58 3.54
CA ASP A 597 -10.69 -6.71 2.95
C ASP A 597 -11.14 -6.94 1.48
N HIS A 598 -10.41 -7.78 0.73
CA HIS A 598 -10.85 -8.62 -0.41
C HIS A 598 -9.79 -8.81 -1.51
N PHE A 599 -9.74 -10.04 -2.06
CA PHE A 599 -9.19 -10.34 -3.39
C PHE A 599 -10.10 -11.27 -4.24
N GLU A 600 -11.08 -11.97 -3.66
CA GLU A 600 -11.86 -13.04 -4.32
C GLU A 600 -13.01 -12.57 -5.23
N TYR A 601 -13.42 -11.30 -5.17
CA TYR A 601 -14.69 -10.84 -5.73
C TYR A 601 -14.85 -11.06 -7.25
N LEU A 602 -13.76 -10.91 -8.03
CA LEU A 602 -13.79 -10.91 -9.50
C LEU A 602 -13.91 -12.31 -10.13
N SER A 603 -13.57 -13.39 -9.42
CA SER A 603 -13.81 -14.75 -9.94
C SER A 603 -15.29 -15.13 -9.81
N ILE A 604 -15.90 -14.78 -8.68
CA ILE A 604 -17.29 -15.12 -8.34
C ILE A 604 -18.28 -14.46 -9.29
N THR A 605 -18.12 -13.16 -9.60
CA THR A 605 -19.02 -12.47 -10.54
C THR A 605 -18.95 -13.02 -11.96
N ASN A 606 -17.75 -13.42 -12.41
CA ASN A 606 -17.54 -14.02 -13.73
C ASN A 606 -18.07 -15.46 -13.81
N SER A 607 -17.96 -16.25 -12.73
CA SER A 607 -18.58 -17.59 -12.67
C SER A 607 -20.10 -17.47 -12.72
N TRP A 608 -20.68 -16.63 -11.86
CA TRP A 608 -22.12 -16.42 -11.77
C TRP A 608 -22.76 -15.98 -13.10
N TYR A 609 -22.11 -15.07 -13.84
CA TYR A 609 -22.62 -14.64 -15.13
C TYR A 609 -22.55 -15.75 -16.20
N LYS A 610 -21.50 -16.57 -16.19
CA LYS A 610 -21.39 -17.76 -17.07
C LYS A 610 -22.44 -18.82 -16.74
N ASP A 611 -22.66 -19.11 -15.46
CA ASP A 611 -23.68 -20.05 -14.99
C ASP A 611 -25.10 -19.59 -15.36
N PHE A 612 -25.32 -18.27 -15.39
CA PHE A 612 -26.57 -17.65 -15.83
C PHE A 612 -26.78 -17.78 -17.35
N GLN A 613 -25.76 -17.46 -18.17
CA GLN A 613 -25.83 -17.65 -19.63
C GLN A 613 -26.03 -19.11 -20.01
N ALA A 614 -25.33 -20.05 -19.35
CA ALA A 614 -25.50 -21.48 -19.57
C ALA A 614 -26.93 -21.97 -19.28
N LYS A 615 -27.61 -21.40 -18.28
CA LYS A 615 -29.00 -21.74 -17.93
C LYS A 615 -30.01 -21.18 -18.92
N ILE A 616 -29.85 -19.94 -19.38
CA ILE A 616 -30.72 -19.36 -20.42
C ILE A 616 -30.57 -20.13 -21.74
N ASN A 617 -29.34 -20.43 -22.16
CA ASN A 617 -29.09 -21.19 -23.39
C ASN A 617 -29.58 -22.65 -23.32
N GLY A 618 -29.78 -23.19 -22.11
CA GLY A 618 -30.39 -24.51 -21.88
C GLY A 618 -31.93 -24.51 -21.93
N THR A 619 -32.58 -23.35 -21.91
CA THR A 619 -34.04 -23.23 -22.09
C THR A 619 -34.38 -22.88 -23.53
N ALA A 620 -34.96 -23.85 -24.24
CA ALA A 620 -35.14 -23.89 -25.68
C ALA A 620 -35.57 -22.56 -26.36
N LEU A 621 -34.61 -21.95 -27.07
CA LEU A 621 -34.84 -21.20 -28.30
C LEU A 621 -34.12 -21.99 -29.41
N THR A 622 -34.88 -22.61 -30.30
CA THR A 622 -34.33 -23.27 -31.50
C THR A 622 -34.02 -22.25 -32.58
N ASP A 623 -33.19 -22.66 -33.54
CA ASP A 623 -32.96 -21.98 -34.82
C ASP A 623 -32.21 -20.63 -34.77
N ILE A 624 -31.01 -20.66 -34.16
CA ILE A 624 -29.88 -19.81 -34.58
C ILE A 624 -28.69 -20.72 -34.87
N GLU A 625 -28.26 -20.78 -36.13
CA GLU A 625 -27.00 -21.43 -36.50
C GLU A 625 -25.81 -20.61 -35.97
N LEU A 626 -24.92 -21.24 -35.20
CA LEU A 626 -23.63 -20.67 -34.83
C LEU A 626 -22.51 -21.66 -35.15
N ILE A 627 -21.50 -21.15 -35.87
CA ILE A 627 -20.34 -21.92 -36.34
C ILE A 627 -19.51 -22.38 -35.13
N PRO A 628 -19.01 -23.64 -35.08
CA PRO A 628 -18.30 -24.16 -33.92
C PRO A 628 -16.95 -23.46 -33.70
N LEU A 629 -16.87 -22.62 -32.68
CA LEU A 629 -15.61 -22.00 -32.23
C LEU A 629 -14.85 -22.97 -31.31
N ALA A 630 -14.48 -24.12 -31.87
CA ALA A 630 -14.01 -25.30 -31.15
C ALA A 630 -12.66 -25.87 -31.67
N GLU A 631 -11.89 -25.08 -32.42
CA GLU A 631 -10.62 -25.52 -33.03
C GLU A 631 -9.51 -24.45 -32.87
N ALA A 632 -9.11 -24.21 -31.61
CA ALA A 632 -8.04 -23.25 -31.26
C ALA A 632 -7.28 -23.63 -29.97
N VAL A 633 -6.92 -24.91 -29.81
CA VAL A 633 -6.04 -25.38 -28.71
C VAL A 633 -4.77 -25.99 -29.30
N PRO A 634 -3.64 -25.25 -29.33
CA PRO A 634 -2.36 -25.81 -29.75
C PRO A 634 -1.78 -26.75 -28.69
N GLU A 635 -1.99 -28.07 -28.86
CA GLU A 635 -1.29 -29.08 -28.09
C GLU A 635 0.23 -29.02 -28.34
N ARG A 636 1.01 -28.52 -27.38
CA ARG A 636 2.48 -28.67 -27.36
C ARG A 636 3.05 -28.90 -25.96
N SER A 637 2.93 -30.14 -25.49
CA SER A 637 3.79 -30.71 -24.44
C SER A 637 3.94 -32.22 -24.66
N ARG A 638 5.18 -32.74 -24.69
CA ARG A 638 5.59 -34.04 -25.31
C ARG A 638 5.58 -33.91 -26.85
N MET A 639 6.53 -34.42 -27.64
CA MET A 639 7.84 -35.11 -27.46
C MET A 639 8.80 -34.55 -28.55
N CYS A 640 10.09 -34.88 -28.70
CA CYS A 640 10.98 -35.91 -28.12
C CYS A 640 12.14 -35.21 -27.34
N ASP A 641 13.20 -35.80 -26.78
CA ASP A 641 13.89 -37.11 -26.84
C ASP A 641 14.75 -37.40 -28.10
N TYR A 642 16.07 -37.13 -28.03
CA TYR A 642 17.09 -37.62 -28.99
C TYR A 642 18.40 -37.97 -28.27
N ASN A 643 18.93 -39.18 -28.52
CA ASN A 643 20.28 -39.58 -28.14
C ASN A 643 21.23 -39.44 -29.34
N ILE A 644 22.36 -38.75 -29.15
CA ILE A 644 23.75 -39.12 -29.51
C ILE A 644 24.69 -38.08 -28.89
#